data_AF-V3ZY47-F1
#
_entry.id   AF-V3ZY47-F1
#
_cell.length_a   1.000
_cell.length_b   1.000
_cell.length_c   1.000
_cell.angle_alpha   90.00
_cell.angle_beta   90.00
_cell.angle_gamma   90.00
#
_symmetry.space_group_name_H-M   'P 1'
#
loop_
_entity.id
_entity.type
_entity.pdbx_description
1 polymer ?
#
loop_
_entity_poly.entity_id
_entity_poly.type
_entity_poly.pdbx_seq_one_letter_code
_entity_poly.pdbx_strand_id
1 'polypeptide(L)'
;MAEETNFSADQSRKATRWRCISALLFVLCVLLAIVAVAILVIKNNELKNYKQNSVGVCGAKIKSSIDTSEPDDPTIFHGLTGQELQSIQEYMKSVPELNIETGTLKLNSSYIIGIDYIVPPKSEVLDYLDSGGPKPARSALVIMLRGDLNPPLVEEYQVQPLPNPTNYELIKYKNRPNPIPFEFRPFTAVEFKSIFDILLKQVDDELGDLLQESYGATFHNCGDRCLYFCPNVASSAVTGRQTRMMWMQVTYAVEFYTVHPVDLMLYMNLTGSNFTQFKIEKVVYNRQYRNSLKELADDYAASKVKKSKFRFPEENEKLFSTLHRRGSPAQPGQDQRPPRLIEPDGPRYTIKHRYIEYMNWKFHVRMATYKGPQIHDVRFAGDRIAYEIGLQEIAAFYSADAPTFRMAQYVDSVASIGTKAKALVPGVDCPETAAYMSTWQVEENEKGYSRAERSFCVFELNTGYPLRRHHEFYAFRGGFYGGMADSCLVVRSVMTLNNYDYVMDFIFHQSGIMETKIISTGYIYGGVYHPNEAQYGFEINEGLHGTLHHHLFHFKADLDIKGTMNRYETLDIKPINVSNSKWLDGLNTVQTQIKFDPVLKTSEKKAAYKFNFNTPKEHVFHNELHKNSKRESRAYKIQLSGMSKQLLPEDKLNERTISWARYQLAVTKHKDDEHTSSSIYSSFDALDPIVKFADFIEDDENLIDEDLVTWVSLGMIHIPISEDLPLTQTPGKHLSFLLSPHNYFTEDPSMSSRDQVRVEYKDKDKPKDGVRVTRYFESPEAQCVGRDFDFDADVKENPENILDV
;
A
#
# COMPACT_ATOMS: atom_id res chain seq x y z
N MET A 1 63.66 69.72 71.36
CA MET A 1 62.29 69.31 71.75
C MET A 1 61.29 69.94 70.80
N ALA A 2 61.01 69.29 69.66
CA ALA A 2 59.81 69.46 68.82
C ALA A 2 59.91 68.53 67.58
N GLU A 3 60.35 67.28 67.77
CA GLU A 3 60.46 66.29 66.67
C GLU A 3 59.75 64.96 66.98
N GLU A 4 58.95 64.91 68.05
CA GLU A 4 58.29 63.66 68.52
C GLU A 4 56.76 63.63 68.42
N THR A 5 56.09 64.68 67.94
CA THR A 5 54.62 64.75 67.99
C THR A 5 53.88 64.44 66.68
N ASN A 6 54.57 64.20 65.55
CA ASN A 6 53.90 63.90 64.28
C ASN A 6 53.90 62.41 63.86
N PHE A 7 54.63 61.53 64.55
CA PHE A 7 54.68 60.10 64.19
C PHE A 7 53.54 59.27 64.79
N SER A 8 52.92 59.74 65.89
CA SER A 8 51.83 59.04 66.59
C SER A 8 50.46 59.16 65.89
N ALA A 9 50.21 60.26 65.15
CA ALA A 9 48.92 60.49 64.51
C ALA A 9 48.72 59.65 63.22
N ASP A 10 49.81 59.30 62.52
CA ASP A 10 49.75 58.54 61.26
C ASP A 10 49.52 57.03 61.50
N GLN A 11 50.08 56.45 62.57
CA GLN A 11 49.83 55.04 62.92
C GLN A 11 48.40 54.79 63.41
N SER A 12 47.82 55.71 64.18
CA SER A 12 46.41 55.63 64.62
C SER A 12 45.42 55.72 63.45
N ARG A 13 45.69 56.63 62.49
CA ARG A 13 44.90 56.73 61.25
C ARG A 13 45.02 55.48 60.38
N LYS A 14 46.21 54.88 60.24
CA LYS A 14 46.40 53.63 59.49
C LYS A 14 45.67 52.45 60.15
N ALA A 15 45.74 52.28 61.46
CA ALA A 15 45.04 51.21 62.17
C ALA A 15 43.50 51.33 62.05
N THR A 16 42.98 52.56 62.12
CA THR A 16 41.54 52.82 61.94
C THR A 16 41.10 52.56 60.50
N ARG A 17 41.93 52.93 59.51
CA ARG A 17 41.68 52.66 58.08
C ARG A 17 41.65 51.17 57.78
N TRP A 18 42.56 50.37 58.34
CA TRP A 18 42.57 48.91 58.18
C TRP A 18 41.37 48.24 58.87
N ARG A 19 40.92 48.75 60.03
CA ARG A 19 39.68 48.27 60.67
C ARG A 19 38.44 48.58 59.84
N CYS A 20 38.34 49.77 59.25
CA CYS A 20 37.24 50.12 58.34
C CYS A 20 37.27 49.28 57.06
N ILE A 21 38.44 49.05 56.46
CA ILE A 21 38.58 48.20 55.27
C ILE A 21 38.23 46.74 55.61
N SER A 22 38.67 46.23 56.76
CA SER A 22 38.33 44.87 57.18
C SER A 22 36.83 44.70 57.47
N ALA A 23 36.19 45.71 58.07
CA ALA A 23 34.74 45.72 58.28
C ALA A 23 33.97 45.81 56.96
N LEU A 24 34.43 46.63 56.01
CA LEU A 24 33.85 46.73 54.66
C LEU A 24 34.01 45.41 53.89
N LEU A 25 35.17 44.77 53.95
CA LEU A 25 35.41 43.47 53.34
C LEU A 25 34.55 42.37 53.99
N PHE A 26 34.39 42.40 55.31
CA PHE A 26 33.50 41.46 56.01
C PHE A 26 32.04 41.65 55.59
N VAL A 27 31.56 42.89 55.52
CA VAL A 27 30.21 43.20 55.04
C VAL A 27 30.03 42.78 53.58
N LEU A 28 31.04 43.01 52.73
CA LEU A 28 31.04 42.56 51.34
C LEU A 28 30.99 41.04 51.22
N CYS A 29 31.79 40.31 52.02
CA CYS A 29 31.77 38.85 52.07
C CYS A 29 30.41 38.31 52.55
N VAL A 30 29.79 38.94 53.54
CA VAL A 30 28.45 38.57 54.03
C VAL A 30 27.40 38.84 52.95
N LEU A 31 27.46 39.98 52.26
CA LEU A 31 26.56 40.29 51.14
C LEU A 31 26.72 39.29 50.00
N LEU A 32 27.96 38.95 49.63
CA LEU A 32 28.23 37.94 48.60
C LEU A 32 27.73 36.55 49.01
N ALA A 33 27.88 36.17 50.29
CA ALA A 33 27.33 34.93 50.80
C ALA A 33 25.80 34.91 50.77
N ILE A 34 25.14 36.02 51.13
CA ILE A 34 23.68 36.16 51.05
C ILE A 34 23.20 36.06 49.60
N VAL A 35 23.89 36.71 48.65
CA VAL A 35 23.57 36.62 47.22
C VAL A 35 23.78 35.19 46.71
N ALA A 36 24.87 34.52 47.08
CA ALA A 36 25.11 33.12 46.70
C ALA A 36 24.05 32.17 47.25
N VAL A 37 23.63 32.35 48.51
CA VAL A 37 22.53 31.59 49.13
C VAL A 37 21.20 31.90 48.44
N ALA A 38 20.92 33.17 48.11
CA ALA A 38 19.71 33.55 47.38
C ALA A 38 19.67 32.91 45.98
N ILE A 39 20.78 32.90 45.24
CA ILE A 39 20.89 32.23 43.94
C ILE A 39 20.70 30.71 44.10
N LEU A 40 21.28 30.10 45.13
CA LEU A 40 21.09 28.68 45.42
C LEU A 40 19.64 28.34 45.78
N VAL A 41 18.96 29.20 46.55
CA VAL A 41 17.55 29.04 46.91
C VAL A 41 16.64 29.23 45.69
N ILE A 42 16.92 30.22 44.83
CA ILE A 42 16.18 30.44 43.58
C ILE A 42 16.37 29.25 42.65
N LYS A 43 17.61 28.80 42.40
CA LYS A 43 17.88 27.60 41.58
C LYS A 43 17.24 26.35 42.17
N ASN A 44 17.27 26.16 43.48
CA ASN A 44 16.65 25.01 44.13
C ASN A 44 15.12 25.07 44.05
N ASN A 45 14.52 26.26 44.14
CA ASN A 45 13.08 26.45 43.94
C ASN A 45 12.69 26.27 42.47
N GLU A 46 13.49 26.73 41.51
CA GLU A 46 13.28 26.44 40.09
C GLU A 46 13.41 24.94 39.78
N LEU A 47 14.41 24.26 40.35
CA LEU A 47 14.57 22.80 40.24
C LEU A 47 13.43 22.03 40.93
N LYS A 48 12.94 22.50 42.08
CA LYS A 48 11.77 21.92 42.76
C LYS A 48 10.49 22.15 41.96
N ASN A 49 10.27 23.34 41.42
CA ASN A 49 9.14 23.65 40.55
C ASN A 49 9.23 22.87 39.22
N TYR A 50 10.43 22.68 38.66
CA TYR A 50 10.65 21.84 37.48
C TYR A 50 10.36 20.37 37.77
N LYS A 51 10.75 19.84 38.94
CA LYS A 51 10.43 18.47 39.36
C LYS A 51 8.96 18.27 39.80
N GLN A 52 8.29 19.31 40.31
CA GLN A 52 6.85 19.28 40.59
C GLN A 52 5.99 19.42 39.32
N ASN A 53 6.53 20.05 38.26
CA ASN A 53 5.88 20.26 36.97
C ASN A 53 6.41 19.37 35.84
N SER A 54 7.28 18.39 36.11
CA SER A 54 7.75 17.47 35.07
C SER A 54 6.65 16.46 34.77
N VAL A 55 5.75 16.86 33.87
CA VAL A 55 4.76 15.98 33.26
C VAL A 55 5.51 14.82 32.59
N GLY A 56 5.15 13.58 32.94
CA GLY A 56 5.78 12.38 32.40
C GLY A 56 5.55 12.22 30.90
N VAL A 57 6.36 11.37 30.24
CA VAL A 57 6.11 10.99 28.84
C VAL A 57 4.95 9.99 28.79
N CYS A 58 3.99 10.23 27.88
CA CYS A 58 2.83 9.38 27.68
C CYS A 58 3.25 7.91 27.46
N GLY A 59 2.56 6.98 28.12
CA GLY A 59 2.82 5.54 28.01
C GLY A 59 4.17 5.06 28.56
N ALA A 60 5.02 5.91 29.14
CA ALA A 60 6.39 5.53 29.55
C ALA A 60 6.46 4.43 30.63
N LYS A 61 5.40 4.27 31.43
CA LYS A 61 5.29 3.23 32.47
C LYS A 61 4.63 1.94 31.98
N ILE A 62 4.15 1.92 30.74
CA ILE A 62 3.42 0.79 30.17
C ILE A 62 4.41 -0.11 29.45
N LYS A 63 4.45 -1.38 29.84
CA LYS A 63 5.31 -2.36 29.18
C LYS A 63 4.78 -2.59 27.77
N SER A 64 5.60 -2.30 26.76
CA SER A 64 5.23 -2.51 25.36
C SER A 64 4.85 -3.97 25.11
N SER A 65 3.67 -4.18 24.54
CA SER A 65 3.17 -5.46 24.01
C SER A 65 3.41 -5.61 22.51
N ILE A 66 4.36 -4.84 21.98
CA ILE A 66 4.73 -4.81 20.57
C ILE A 66 6.05 -5.58 20.42
N ASP A 67 5.96 -6.73 19.76
CA ASP A 67 7.09 -7.54 19.31
C ASP A 67 6.94 -7.79 17.81
N THR A 68 7.81 -7.16 17.03
CA THR A 68 7.86 -7.27 15.57
C THR A 68 9.08 -8.07 15.09
N SER A 69 9.78 -8.74 16.02
CA SER A 69 10.93 -9.58 15.70
C SER A 69 10.53 -10.78 14.86
N GLU A 70 11.49 -11.31 14.11
CA GLU A 70 11.31 -12.57 13.38
C GLU A 70 11.30 -13.74 14.37
N PRO A 71 10.32 -14.67 14.30
CA PRO A 71 10.24 -15.82 15.19
C PRO A 71 11.15 -16.98 14.74
N ASP A 72 11.68 -17.73 15.71
CA ASP A 72 12.36 -19.00 15.46
C ASP A 72 11.42 -20.10 14.92
N ASP A 73 10.16 -20.12 15.40
CA ASP A 73 9.08 -20.99 14.88
C ASP A 73 7.94 -20.13 14.30
N PRO A 74 7.92 -19.87 12.98
CA PRO A 74 6.89 -19.05 12.36
C PRO A 74 5.50 -19.67 12.44
N THR A 75 4.46 -18.83 12.61
CA THR A 75 3.07 -19.28 12.51
C THR A 75 2.71 -19.66 11.07
N ILE A 76 1.59 -20.36 10.87
CA ILE A 76 1.19 -20.85 9.54
C ILE A 76 0.90 -19.73 8.53
N PHE A 77 0.67 -18.50 8.99
CA PHE A 77 0.44 -17.32 8.14
C PHE A 77 1.62 -16.35 8.13
N HIS A 78 2.70 -16.64 8.85
CA HIS A 78 3.93 -15.87 8.74
C HIS A 78 4.54 -16.10 7.35
N GLY A 79 5.00 -15.03 6.71
CA GLY A 79 5.79 -15.14 5.47
C GLY A 79 7.08 -15.94 5.67
N LEU A 80 7.87 -16.13 4.61
CA LEU A 80 9.17 -16.79 4.74
C LEU A 80 10.10 -15.95 5.64
N THR A 81 10.79 -16.63 6.55
CA THR A 81 11.84 -16.03 7.37
C THR A 81 13.14 -15.92 6.59
N GLY A 82 14.10 -15.13 7.08
CA GLY A 82 15.42 -15.02 6.46
C GLY A 82 16.15 -16.36 6.42
N GLN A 83 16.01 -17.16 7.49
CA GLN A 83 16.57 -18.52 7.56
C GLN A 83 15.92 -19.47 6.55
N GLU A 84 14.59 -19.41 6.38
CA GLU A 84 13.89 -20.21 5.37
C GLU A 84 14.33 -19.84 3.95
N LEU A 85 14.41 -18.54 3.63
CA LEU A 85 14.88 -18.07 2.32
C LEU A 85 16.30 -18.54 2.01
N GLN A 86 17.21 -18.40 2.98
CA GLN A 86 18.58 -18.89 2.86
C GLN A 86 18.61 -20.40 2.59
N SER A 87 17.88 -21.19 3.39
CA SER A 87 17.89 -22.65 3.30
C SER A 87 17.28 -23.14 1.98
N ILE A 88 16.24 -22.47 1.48
CA ILE A 88 15.66 -22.74 0.15
C ILE A 88 16.70 -22.52 -0.94
N GLN A 89 17.39 -21.37 -0.93
CA GLN A 89 18.36 -21.06 -1.96
C GLN A 89 19.57 -21.99 -1.93
N GLU A 90 20.10 -22.29 -0.74
CA GLU A 90 21.21 -23.23 -0.57
C GLU A 90 20.83 -24.63 -1.07
N TYR A 91 19.64 -25.11 -0.72
CA TYR A 91 19.13 -26.39 -1.19
C TYR A 91 18.97 -26.41 -2.71
N MET A 92 18.28 -25.43 -3.30
CA MET A 92 18.06 -25.37 -4.75
C MET A 92 19.39 -25.26 -5.51
N LYS A 93 20.37 -24.48 -5.03
CA LYS A 93 21.71 -24.39 -5.62
C LYS A 93 22.51 -25.69 -5.50
N SER A 94 22.22 -26.52 -4.49
CA SER A 94 22.89 -27.82 -4.30
C SER A 94 22.43 -28.90 -5.28
N VAL A 95 21.28 -28.72 -5.93
CA VAL A 95 20.69 -29.67 -6.89
C VAL A 95 21.36 -29.50 -8.26
N PRO A 96 22.20 -30.46 -8.72
CA PRO A 96 22.96 -30.31 -9.94
C PRO A 96 22.10 -30.21 -11.21
N GLU A 97 20.93 -30.86 -11.23
CA GLU A 97 20.03 -30.90 -12.39
C GLU A 97 19.38 -29.54 -12.70
N LEU A 98 19.32 -28.64 -11.71
CA LEU A 98 18.77 -27.30 -11.87
C LEU A 98 19.77 -26.32 -12.49
N ASN A 99 21.08 -26.63 -12.48
CA ASN A 99 22.14 -25.84 -13.10
C ASN A 99 22.09 -24.33 -12.75
N ILE A 100 21.81 -24.00 -11.47
CA ILE A 100 21.66 -22.62 -11.02
C ILE A 100 23.01 -21.88 -11.10
N GLU A 101 23.01 -20.75 -11.81
CA GLU A 101 24.17 -19.87 -11.94
C GLU A 101 24.55 -19.27 -10.58
N THR A 102 25.84 -19.31 -10.27
CA THR A 102 26.40 -18.83 -9.00
C THR A 102 27.30 -17.62 -9.17
N GLY A 103 27.71 -17.31 -10.41
CA GLY A 103 28.44 -16.11 -10.76
C GLY A 103 27.51 -14.99 -11.24
N THR A 104 27.97 -14.24 -12.24
CA THR A 104 27.19 -13.15 -12.82
C THR A 104 26.00 -13.69 -13.61
N LEU A 105 24.79 -13.38 -13.13
CA LEU A 105 23.55 -13.76 -13.77
C LEU A 105 23.45 -13.23 -15.21
N LYS A 106 23.01 -14.09 -16.12
CA LYS A 106 22.73 -13.77 -17.52
C LYS A 106 21.38 -14.33 -17.92
N LEU A 107 20.74 -13.71 -18.90
CA LEU A 107 19.41 -14.15 -19.32
C LEU A 107 19.40 -15.58 -19.91
N ASN A 108 20.53 -16.04 -20.45
CA ASN A 108 20.73 -17.41 -20.96
C ASN A 108 21.29 -18.39 -19.92
N SER A 109 21.26 -18.03 -18.64
CA SER A 109 21.62 -18.91 -17.52
C SER A 109 20.36 -19.40 -16.80
N SER A 110 20.52 -20.37 -15.90
CA SER A 110 19.47 -20.83 -15.00
C SER A 110 19.54 -20.08 -13.67
N TYR A 111 18.46 -19.40 -13.23
CA TYR A 111 18.47 -18.67 -11.97
C TYR A 111 17.07 -18.47 -11.38
N ILE A 112 17.02 -18.25 -10.07
CA ILE A 112 15.79 -17.97 -9.32
C ILE A 112 15.42 -16.50 -9.51
N ILE A 113 14.17 -16.23 -9.89
CA ILE A 113 13.63 -14.87 -10.03
C ILE A 113 12.62 -14.51 -8.95
N GLY A 114 12.19 -15.49 -8.15
CA GLY A 114 11.26 -15.24 -7.07
C GLY A 114 11.03 -16.45 -6.18
N ILE A 115 10.69 -16.16 -4.93
CA ILE A 115 10.31 -17.14 -3.92
C ILE A 115 9.11 -16.56 -3.16
N ASP A 116 8.05 -17.34 -2.94
CA ASP A 116 6.90 -16.95 -2.13
C ASP A 116 6.47 -18.10 -1.21
N TYR A 117 5.82 -17.75 -0.11
CA TYR A 117 5.27 -18.73 0.82
C TYR A 117 3.95 -19.32 0.27
N ILE A 118 3.88 -20.64 0.15
CA ILE A 118 2.65 -21.35 -0.16
C ILE A 118 1.88 -21.54 1.14
N VAL A 119 0.70 -20.91 1.25
CA VAL A 119 -0.21 -21.21 2.36
C VAL A 119 -0.70 -22.65 2.19
N PRO A 120 -0.62 -23.50 3.22
CA PRO A 120 -1.14 -24.87 3.14
C PRO A 120 -2.64 -24.89 2.79
N PRO A 121 -3.17 -26.04 2.31
CA PRO A 121 -4.58 -26.19 1.98
C PRO A 121 -5.49 -25.69 3.12
N LYS A 122 -6.53 -24.93 2.78
CA LYS A 122 -7.42 -24.28 3.78
C LYS A 122 -7.97 -25.30 4.77
N SER A 123 -8.34 -26.48 4.29
CA SER A 123 -8.86 -27.59 5.11
C SER A 123 -7.88 -28.06 6.19
N GLU A 124 -6.60 -28.22 5.87
CA GLU A 124 -5.56 -28.60 6.83
C GLU A 124 -5.28 -27.50 7.85
N VAL A 125 -5.29 -26.24 7.39
CA VAL A 125 -5.12 -25.08 8.27
C VAL A 125 -6.28 -24.97 9.26
N LEU A 126 -7.53 -25.13 8.80
CA LEU A 126 -8.69 -25.10 9.67
C LEU A 126 -8.73 -26.27 10.66
N ASP A 127 -8.31 -27.47 10.24
CA ASP A 127 -8.17 -28.61 11.14
C ASP A 127 -7.17 -28.33 12.27
N TYR A 128 -6.02 -27.72 11.95
CA TYR A 128 -5.05 -27.28 12.94
C TYR A 128 -5.59 -26.18 13.87
N LEU A 129 -6.19 -25.13 13.31
CA LEU A 129 -6.61 -23.95 14.08
C LEU A 129 -7.83 -24.21 14.96
N ASP A 130 -8.78 -25.02 14.49
CA ASP A 130 -10.10 -25.14 15.11
C ASP A 130 -10.40 -26.55 15.65
N SER A 131 -9.76 -27.59 15.12
CA SER A 131 -10.02 -29.00 15.49
C SER A 131 -8.89 -29.66 16.29
N GLY A 132 -7.76 -28.96 16.50
CA GLY A 132 -6.60 -29.51 17.21
C GLY A 132 -5.79 -30.52 16.38
N GLY A 133 -5.91 -30.46 15.05
CA GLY A 133 -5.08 -31.20 14.11
C GLY A 133 -3.59 -30.82 14.20
N PRO A 134 -2.71 -31.53 13.48
CA PRO A 134 -1.28 -31.20 13.44
C PRO A 134 -1.02 -29.90 12.67
N LYS A 135 -0.01 -29.13 13.08
CA LYS A 135 0.47 -27.94 12.34
C LYS A 135 0.91 -28.39 10.93
N PRO A 136 0.33 -27.86 9.83
CA PRO A 136 0.72 -28.26 8.49
C PRO A 136 2.17 -27.88 8.19
N ALA A 137 2.84 -28.69 7.37
CA ALA A 137 4.20 -28.40 6.95
C ALA A 137 4.24 -27.14 6.07
N ARG A 138 5.27 -26.32 6.27
CA ARG A 138 5.50 -25.11 5.47
C ARG A 138 6.24 -25.47 4.17
N SER A 139 5.87 -24.82 3.08
CA SER A 139 6.50 -24.98 1.77
C SER A 139 6.62 -23.62 1.06
N ALA A 140 7.51 -23.55 0.06
CA ALA A 140 7.72 -22.36 -0.74
C ALA A 140 7.51 -22.66 -2.23
N LEU A 141 6.98 -21.66 -2.94
CA LEU A 141 7.01 -21.57 -4.39
C LEU A 141 8.34 -20.94 -4.79
N VAL A 142 9.11 -21.59 -5.67
CA VAL A 142 10.33 -21.06 -6.26
C VAL A 142 10.12 -20.95 -7.77
N ILE A 143 10.30 -19.75 -8.32
CA ILE A 143 10.17 -19.48 -9.75
C ILE A 143 11.56 -19.34 -10.35
N MET A 144 11.83 -20.13 -11.40
CA MET A 144 13.13 -20.21 -12.04
C MET A 144 13.04 -19.88 -13.53
N LEU A 145 13.94 -19.03 -14.00
CA LEU A 145 14.23 -18.88 -15.41
C LEU A 145 15.25 -19.94 -15.82
N ARG A 146 14.89 -20.76 -16.81
CA ARG A 146 15.75 -21.78 -17.42
C ARG A 146 16.24 -21.31 -18.79
N GLY A 147 17.04 -20.23 -18.78
CA GLY A 147 17.57 -19.64 -20.00
C GLY A 147 18.63 -20.49 -20.70
N ASP A 148 19.21 -21.44 -19.97
CA ASP A 148 20.24 -22.39 -20.40
C ASP A 148 19.68 -23.57 -21.22
N LEU A 149 18.37 -23.81 -21.14
CA LEU A 149 17.69 -24.86 -21.89
C LEU A 149 17.42 -24.45 -23.35
N ASN A 150 17.18 -25.45 -24.19
CA ASN A 150 16.79 -25.26 -25.59
C ASN A 150 15.58 -26.16 -25.94
N PRO A 151 14.37 -25.61 -26.05
CA PRO A 151 14.01 -24.20 -25.87
C PRO A 151 14.09 -23.72 -24.40
N PRO A 152 14.33 -22.42 -24.15
CA PRO A 152 14.28 -21.86 -22.81
C PRO A 152 12.84 -21.82 -22.28
N LEU A 153 12.67 -21.77 -20.96
CA LEU A 153 11.36 -21.84 -20.30
C LEU A 153 11.39 -21.27 -18.87
N VAL A 154 10.21 -21.10 -18.26
CA VAL A 154 10.07 -20.74 -16.84
C VAL A 154 9.44 -21.92 -16.08
N GLU A 155 10.04 -22.29 -14.96
CA GLU A 155 9.60 -23.39 -14.10
C GLU A 155 9.20 -22.88 -12.72
N GLU A 156 8.19 -23.53 -12.16
CA GLU A 156 7.69 -23.26 -10.81
C GLU A 156 7.82 -24.52 -9.98
N TYR A 157 8.57 -24.43 -8.88
CA TYR A 157 8.84 -25.55 -8.00
C TYR A 157 8.22 -25.32 -6.62
N GLN A 158 7.64 -26.37 -6.06
CA GLN A 158 7.33 -26.43 -4.64
C GLN A 158 8.54 -27.01 -3.89
N VAL A 159 9.06 -26.29 -2.91
CA VAL A 159 10.21 -26.70 -2.09
C VAL A 159 9.77 -26.92 -0.65
N GLN A 160 10.09 -28.08 -0.09
CA GLN A 160 9.56 -28.52 1.21
C GLN A 160 10.38 -29.64 1.88
N PRO A 161 10.15 -29.89 3.19
CA PRO A 161 9.47 -29.00 4.15
C PRO A 161 10.42 -27.90 4.65
N LEU A 162 9.87 -26.76 5.07
CA LEU A 162 10.66 -25.69 5.69
C LEU A 162 10.75 -25.87 7.22
N PRO A 163 11.84 -25.43 7.87
CA PRO A 163 12.95 -24.62 7.32
C PRO A 163 14.09 -25.42 6.67
N ASN A 164 14.09 -26.76 6.76
CA ASN A 164 15.16 -27.62 6.24
C ASN A 164 14.65 -28.41 5.02
N PRO A 165 14.64 -27.81 3.81
CA PRO A 165 14.09 -28.47 2.63
C PRO A 165 14.88 -29.72 2.25
N THR A 166 14.15 -30.78 1.89
CA THR A 166 14.73 -32.06 1.46
C THR A 166 14.13 -32.57 0.14
N ASN A 167 13.14 -31.85 -0.39
CA ASN A 167 12.43 -32.20 -1.61
C ASN A 167 12.08 -30.93 -2.40
N TYR A 168 12.10 -31.05 -3.74
CA TYR A 168 11.57 -30.05 -4.65
C TYR A 168 10.75 -30.76 -5.75
N GLU A 169 9.60 -30.22 -6.09
CA GLU A 169 8.71 -30.80 -7.10
C GLU A 169 8.25 -29.74 -8.09
N LEU A 170 8.31 -30.05 -9.39
CA LEU A 170 7.79 -29.17 -10.43
C LEU A 170 6.26 -29.12 -10.32
N ILE A 171 5.72 -27.92 -10.13
CA ILE A 171 4.28 -27.70 -9.99
C ILE A 171 3.61 -27.91 -11.34
N LYS A 172 2.56 -28.73 -11.36
CA LYS A 172 1.76 -29.03 -12.55
C LYS A 172 0.28 -28.82 -12.24
N TYR A 173 -0.27 -27.73 -12.74
CA TYR A 173 -1.72 -27.51 -12.71
C TYR A 173 -2.37 -28.11 -13.97
N LYS A 174 -3.51 -28.78 -13.80
CA LYS A 174 -4.21 -29.47 -14.91
C LYS A 174 -4.67 -28.52 -16.01
N ASN A 175 -5.04 -27.29 -15.64
CA ASN A 175 -5.68 -26.32 -16.54
C ASN A 175 -4.74 -25.15 -16.91
N ARG A 176 -3.43 -25.33 -16.77
CA ARG A 176 -2.43 -24.29 -17.07
C ARG A 176 -1.30 -24.88 -17.91
N PRO A 177 -0.81 -24.18 -18.95
CA PRO A 177 0.40 -24.57 -19.66
C PRO A 177 1.58 -24.66 -18.68
N ASN A 178 2.22 -25.83 -18.56
CA ASN A 178 3.41 -26.04 -17.73
C ASN A 178 4.42 -26.92 -18.50
N PRO A 179 5.72 -26.55 -18.56
CA PRO A 179 6.33 -25.31 -18.08
C PRO A 179 5.85 -24.08 -18.87
N ILE A 180 6.16 -22.89 -18.35
CA ILE A 180 5.68 -21.62 -18.92
C ILE A 180 6.60 -21.18 -20.06
N PRO A 181 6.06 -20.70 -21.20
CA PRO A 181 6.87 -20.14 -22.27
C PRO A 181 7.77 -19.00 -21.78
N PHE A 182 9.03 -19.01 -22.21
CA PHE A 182 10.05 -18.06 -21.74
C PHE A 182 9.73 -16.61 -22.09
N GLU A 183 8.96 -16.39 -23.16
CA GLU A 183 8.53 -15.08 -23.65
C GLU A 183 7.64 -14.35 -22.65
N PHE A 184 6.98 -15.07 -21.74
CA PHE A 184 6.05 -14.50 -20.76
C PHE A 184 6.67 -14.17 -19.41
N ARG A 185 7.98 -14.44 -19.24
CA ARG A 185 8.72 -14.11 -18.01
C ARG A 185 8.42 -12.69 -17.51
N PRO A 186 8.39 -12.47 -16.18
CA PRO A 186 8.24 -11.14 -15.60
C PRO A 186 9.44 -10.25 -15.97
N PHE A 187 9.37 -8.98 -15.57
CA PHE A 187 10.52 -8.10 -15.71
C PHE A 187 11.67 -8.58 -14.80
N THR A 188 12.89 -8.54 -15.33
CA THR A 188 14.11 -8.92 -14.59
C THR A 188 15.15 -7.82 -14.72
N ALA A 189 15.93 -7.60 -13.67
CA ALA A 189 17.05 -6.66 -13.69
C ALA A 189 18.10 -7.11 -14.72
N VAL A 190 18.29 -8.44 -14.85
CA VAL A 190 19.21 -9.05 -15.84
C VAL A 190 18.79 -8.73 -17.29
N GLU A 191 17.49 -8.77 -17.60
CA GLU A 191 16.97 -8.40 -18.93
C GLU A 191 17.16 -6.91 -19.20
N PHE A 192 16.79 -6.03 -18.26
CA PHE A 192 16.94 -4.59 -18.45
C PHE A 192 18.39 -4.15 -18.57
N LYS A 193 19.31 -4.77 -17.82
CA LYS A 193 20.74 -4.55 -17.98
C LYS A 193 21.21 -4.95 -19.39
N SER A 194 20.75 -6.08 -19.91
CA SER A 194 21.11 -6.56 -21.25
C SER A 194 20.62 -5.60 -22.35
N ILE A 195 19.43 -5.03 -22.18
CA ILE A 195 18.89 -4.00 -23.09
C ILE A 195 19.76 -2.75 -23.05
N PHE A 196 20.09 -2.27 -21.85
CA PHE A 196 20.89 -1.07 -21.67
C PHE A 196 22.27 -1.22 -22.32
N ASP A 197 22.99 -2.28 -21.95
CA ASP A 197 24.38 -2.51 -22.39
C ASP A 197 24.52 -2.77 -23.89
N ILE A 198 23.46 -3.23 -24.57
CA ILE A 198 23.51 -3.68 -25.98
C ILE A 198 22.67 -2.78 -26.88
N LEU A 199 21.35 -2.74 -26.67
CA LEU A 199 20.44 -2.05 -27.58
C LEU A 199 20.57 -0.54 -27.45
N LEU A 200 20.62 -0.01 -26.22
CA LEU A 200 20.76 1.44 -26.03
C LEU A 200 22.16 1.92 -26.38
N LYS A 201 23.17 1.05 -26.21
CA LYS A 201 24.50 1.30 -26.75
C LYS A 201 24.49 1.40 -28.29
N GLN A 202 23.79 0.51 -28.97
CA GLN A 202 23.61 0.58 -30.43
C GLN A 202 22.90 1.87 -30.84
N VAL A 203 21.92 2.34 -30.06
CA VAL A 203 21.23 3.62 -30.30
C VAL A 203 22.21 4.79 -30.21
N ASP A 204 23.09 4.84 -29.20
CA ASP A 204 24.11 5.88 -29.13
C ASP A 204 25.10 5.80 -30.30
N ASP A 205 25.53 4.59 -30.67
CA ASP A 205 26.52 4.39 -31.73
C ASP A 205 25.96 4.78 -33.13
N GLU A 206 24.66 4.55 -33.39
CA GLU A 206 24.02 4.86 -34.69
C GLU A 206 23.34 6.23 -34.75
N LEU A 207 22.76 6.71 -33.64
CA LEU A 207 21.98 7.94 -33.57
C LEU A 207 22.63 9.05 -32.74
N GLY A 208 23.89 8.91 -32.30
CA GLY A 208 24.55 9.86 -31.40
C GLY A 208 24.44 11.33 -31.83
N ASP A 209 24.66 11.63 -33.12
CA ASP A 209 24.52 12.99 -33.66
C ASP A 209 23.07 13.51 -33.53
N LEU A 210 22.08 12.66 -33.81
CA LEU A 210 20.65 12.98 -33.66
C LEU A 210 20.32 13.25 -32.20
N LEU A 211 20.76 12.37 -31.29
CA LEU A 211 20.50 12.49 -29.85
C LEU A 211 21.11 13.78 -29.30
N GLN A 212 22.35 14.09 -29.66
CA GLN A 212 23.03 15.30 -29.23
C GLN A 212 22.42 16.58 -29.82
N GLU A 213 22.04 16.58 -31.10
CA GLU A 213 21.43 17.75 -31.75
C GLU A 213 20.00 18.01 -31.25
N SER A 214 19.21 16.95 -31.06
CA SER A 214 17.77 17.05 -30.77
C SER A 214 17.47 17.13 -29.27
N TYR A 215 18.24 16.44 -28.43
CA TYR A 215 18.01 16.32 -26.98
C TYR A 215 19.18 16.85 -26.15
N GLY A 216 20.39 16.90 -26.72
CA GLY A 216 21.59 17.27 -25.99
C GLY A 216 21.93 16.30 -24.87
N ALA A 217 21.63 15.01 -25.08
CA ALA A 217 21.82 13.92 -24.14
C ALA A 217 21.98 12.60 -24.90
N THR A 218 22.61 11.61 -24.28
CA THR A 218 22.80 10.23 -24.79
C THR A 218 22.49 9.22 -23.69
N PHE A 219 22.44 7.91 -24.00
CA PHE A 219 22.24 6.89 -22.97
C PHE A 219 23.54 6.57 -22.22
N HIS A 220 24.65 6.45 -22.95
CA HIS A 220 25.98 6.15 -22.44
C HIS A 220 26.92 7.35 -22.60
N ASN A 221 27.97 7.39 -21.77
CA ASN A 221 29.00 8.44 -21.78
C ASN A 221 28.40 9.87 -21.73
N CYS A 222 27.25 10.00 -21.07
CA CYS A 222 26.39 11.18 -21.09
C CYS A 222 26.77 12.27 -20.07
N GLY A 223 27.76 12.03 -19.21
CA GLY A 223 28.13 12.96 -18.14
C GLY A 223 26.95 13.20 -17.20
N ASP A 224 26.53 14.46 -17.09
CA ASP A 224 25.38 14.93 -16.31
C ASP A 224 24.07 14.99 -17.11
N ARG A 225 24.08 14.59 -18.39
CA ARG A 225 22.94 14.76 -19.32
C ARG A 225 22.55 13.44 -19.97
N CYS A 226 21.96 12.56 -19.18
CA CYS A 226 21.62 11.20 -19.60
C CYS A 226 20.16 11.04 -20.06
N LEU A 227 19.93 10.01 -20.87
CA LEU A 227 18.59 9.53 -21.25
C LEU A 227 18.26 8.24 -20.52
N TYR A 228 17.01 8.10 -20.08
CA TYR A 228 16.42 6.88 -19.52
C TYR A 228 15.31 6.34 -20.42
N PHE A 229 14.74 5.20 -20.03
CA PHE A 229 13.64 4.56 -20.74
C PHE A 229 12.55 4.06 -19.80
N CYS A 230 11.31 4.05 -20.30
CA CYS A 230 10.17 3.39 -19.68
C CYS A 230 9.67 2.24 -20.58
N PRO A 231 9.63 0.99 -20.09
CA PRO A 231 9.20 -0.17 -20.87
C PRO A 231 7.68 -0.32 -20.91
N ASN A 232 7.10 -0.52 -22.09
CA ASN A 232 5.67 -0.79 -22.31
C ASN A 232 5.51 -2.12 -23.03
N VAL A 233 4.72 -3.04 -22.46
CA VAL A 233 4.60 -4.41 -22.97
C VAL A 233 3.78 -4.45 -24.26
N ALA A 234 4.27 -5.19 -25.27
CA ALA A 234 3.46 -5.59 -26.41
C ALA A 234 3.11 -7.08 -26.28
N SER A 235 1.94 -7.34 -25.73
CA SER A 235 1.50 -8.68 -25.33
C SER A 235 1.33 -9.67 -26.50
N SER A 236 1.25 -10.95 -26.15
CA SER A 236 1.02 -12.05 -27.10
C SER A 236 -0.29 -11.93 -27.90
N ALA A 237 -1.27 -11.13 -27.46
CA ALA A 237 -2.47 -10.90 -28.24
C ALA A 237 -2.23 -10.02 -29.47
N VAL A 238 -1.16 -9.24 -29.46
CA VAL A 238 -0.74 -8.39 -30.59
C VAL A 238 0.40 -9.02 -31.38
N THR A 239 1.32 -9.69 -30.69
CA THR A 239 2.60 -10.14 -31.25
C THR A 239 2.70 -11.65 -31.44
N GLY A 240 1.76 -12.42 -30.89
CA GLY A 240 1.76 -13.87 -30.87
C GLY A 240 2.56 -14.45 -29.69
N ARG A 241 2.29 -15.70 -29.33
CA ARG A 241 2.86 -16.35 -28.13
C ARG A 241 4.36 -16.67 -28.20
N GLN A 242 4.95 -16.66 -29.39
CA GLN A 242 6.34 -17.04 -29.62
C GLN A 242 7.28 -15.83 -29.71
N THR A 243 6.79 -14.62 -29.44
CA THR A 243 7.62 -13.42 -29.48
C THR A 243 7.47 -12.63 -28.20
N ARG A 244 8.55 -11.96 -27.79
CA ARG A 244 8.55 -10.99 -26.70
C ARG A 244 8.90 -9.64 -27.27
N MET A 245 7.93 -8.74 -27.30
CA MET A 245 8.10 -7.42 -27.89
C MET A 245 7.82 -6.34 -26.86
N MET A 246 8.51 -5.22 -26.98
CA MET A 246 8.40 -4.12 -26.03
C MET A 246 8.57 -2.78 -26.74
N TRP A 247 7.75 -1.81 -26.36
CA TRP A 247 7.94 -0.41 -26.70
C TRP A 247 8.69 0.30 -25.58
N MET A 248 9.74 1.04 -25.90
CA MET A 248 10.43 1.94 -24.98
C MET A 248 10.08 3.38 -25.29
N GLN A 249 9.59 4.08 -24.27
CA GLN A 249 9.49 5.53 -24.26
C GLN A 249 10.81 6.09 -23.73
N VAL A 250 11.46 6.98 -24.48
CA VAL A 250 12.70 7.63 -24.03
C VAL A 250 12.37 8.87 -23.22
N THR A 251 13.14 9.13 -22.17
CA THR A 251 12.97 10.25 -21.24
C THR A 251 14.31 10.87 -20.87
N TYR A 252 14.31 12.09 -20.34
CA TYR A 252 15.49 12.64 -19.67
C TYR A 252 15.70 11.99 -18.30
N ALA A 253 16.96 11.66 -17.96
CA ALA A 253 17.36 11.10 -16.68
C ALA A 253 17.55 12.20 -15.62
N VAL A 254 16.46 12.89 -15.28
CA VAL A 254 16.41 13.93 -14.24
C VAL A 254 15.46 13.50 -13.12
N GLU A 255 15.37 14.28 -12.03
CA GLU A 255 14.47 13.98 -10.90
C GLU A 255 13.04 13.66 -11.40
N PHE A 256 12.66 12.38 -11.25
CA PHE A 256 11.45 11.72 -11.78
C PHE A 256 11.24 11.83 -13.30
N TYR A 257 12.09 11.09 -14.01
CA TYR A 257 12.16 10.94 -15.47
C TYR A 257 10.83 10.66 -16.20
N THR A 258 9.82 10.02 -15.58
CA THR A 258 8.56 9.63 -16.26
C THR A 258 7.68 10.80 -16.70
N VAL A 259 7.98 12.02 -16.23
CA VAL A 259 7.32 13.27 -16.65
C VAL A 259 8.20 14.15 -17.55
N HIS A 260 9.35 13.63 -18.01
CA HIS A 260 10.23 14.30 -18.96
C HIS A 260 10.45 13.47 -20.24
N PRO A 261 9.37 13.13 -20.98
CA PRO A 261 9.47 12.34 -22.19
C PRO A 261 10.10 13.14 -23.34
N VAL A 262 10.80 12.44 -24.22
CA VAL A 262 11.20 12.97 -25.54
C VAL A 262 10.47 12.23 -26.65
N ASP A 263 10.50 12.76 -27.87
CA ASP A 263 9.75 12.22 -29.01
C ASP A 263 10.47 11.07 -29.74
N LEU A 264 11.35 10.36 -29.04
CA LEU A 264 12.01 9.13 -29.48
C LEU A 264 11.37 7.91 -28.80
N MET A 265 10.98 6.92 -29.59
CA MET A 265 10.42 5.65 -29.10
C MET A 265 11.02 4.48 -29.87
N LEU A 266 11.31 3.38 -29.16
CA LEU A 266 11.97 2.20 -29.73
C LEU A 266 11.06 0.99 -29.60
N TYR A 267 10.88 0.22 -30.67
CA TYR A 267 10.15 -1.06 -30.63
C TYR A 267 11.14 -2.20 -30.78
N MET A 268 11.30 -3.02 -29.75
CA MET A 268 12.32 -4.06 -29.71
C MET A 268 11.71 -5.45 -29.68
N ASN A 269 12.51 -6.38 -30.21
CA ASN A 269 12.30 -7.81 -30.13
C ASN A 269 13.30 -8.40 -29.13
N LEU A 270 12.76 -8.97 -28.05
CA LEU A 270 13.47 -9.52 -26.88
C LEU A 270 13.19 -11.02 -26.73
N THR A 271 12.90 -11.69 -27.84
CA THR A 271 12.49 -13.11 -27.89
C THR A 271 13.65 -14.04 -27.52
N GLY A 272 13.34 -15.11 -26.80
CA GLY A 272 14.33 -16.09 -26.35
C GLY A 272 15.26 -15.60 -25.23
N SER A 273 16.22 -16.43 -24.87
CA SER A 273 17.19 -16.19 -23.79
C SER A 273 18.53 -15.62 -24.27
N ASN A 274 18.84 -15.73 -25.56
CA ASN A 274 20.06 -15.19 -26.14
C ASN A 274 19.94 -13.68 -26.40
N PHE A 275 20.31 -12.89 -25.39
CA PHE A 275 20.24 -11.42 -25.43
C PHE A 275 21.06 -10.78 -26.56
N THR A 276 22.05 -11.47 -27.15
CA THR A 276 22.80 -10.93 -28.30
C THR A 276 21.99 -10.92 -29.60
N GLN A 277 20.84 -11.60 -29.63
CA GLN A 277 19.91 -11.60 -30.78
C GLN A 277 18.80 -10.56 -30.63
N PHE A 278 18.78 -9.83 -29.52
CA PHE A 278 17.84 -8.73 -29.33
C PHE A 278 18.10 -7.67 -30.40
N LYS A 279 17.02 -7.01 -30.84
CA LYS A 279 17.11 -5.99 -31.89
C LYS A 279 15.98 -4.97 -31.80
N ILE A 280 16.27 -3.77 -32.31
CA ILE A 280 15.28 -2.72 -32.52
C ILE A 280 14.66 -2.92 -33.91
N GLU A 281 13.37 -3.22 -33.95
CA GLU A 281 12.62 -3.52 -35.18
C GLU A 281 12.00 -2.27 -35.80
N LYS A 282 11.67 -1.28 -34.95
CA LYS A 282 11.17 0.03 -35.40
C LYS A 282 11.66 1.13 -34.48
N VAL A 283 11.83 2.32 -35.06
CA VAL A 283 12.10 3.55 -34.33
C VAL A 283 11.08 4.61 -34.76
N VAL A 284 10.61 5.38 -33.79
CA VAL A 284 9.74 6.54 -34.01
C VAL A 284 10.47 7.76 -33.51
N TYR A 285 10.66 8.74 -34.39
CA TYR A 285 11.27 10.03 -34.05
C TYR A 285 10.36 11.15 -34.55
N ASN A 286 9.90 12.01 -33.64
CA ASN A 286 8.96 13.10 -33.96
C ASN A 286 7.76 12.59 -34.78
N ARG A 287 7.17 11.48 -34.31
CA ARG A 287 6.04 10.76 -34.92
C ARG A 287 6.30 10.13 -36.30
N GLN A 288 7.54 10.14 -36.79
CA GLN A 288 7.92 9.53 -38.07
C GLN A 288 8.54 8.16 -37.82
N TYR A 289 7.94 7.12 -38.43
CA TYR A 289 8.36 5.73 -38.28
C TYR A 289 9.49 5.39 -39.26
N ARG A 290 10.45 4.58 -38.82
CA ARG A 290 11.48 3.91 -39.63
C ARG A 290 11.66 2.47 -39.20
N ASN A 291 12.17 1.64 -40.10
CA ASN A 291 12.34 0.19 -39.88
C ASN A 291 13.72 -0.17 -39.28
N SER A 292 14.62 0.80 -39.13
CA SER A 292 15.91 0.60 -38.46
C SER A 292 16.49 1.92 -37.95
N LEU A 293 17.44 1.83 -37.02
CA LEU A 293 18.22 2.97 -36.55
C LEU A 293 19.01 3.61 -37.69
N LYS A 294 19.72 2.81 -38.49
CA LYS A 294 20.43 3.27 -39.69
C LYS A 294 19.56 4.05 -40.67
N GLU A 295 18.35 3.58 -40.96
CA GLU A 295 17.43 4.30 -41.86
C GLU A 295 17.07 5.68 -41.29
N LEU A 296 16.83 5.77 -39.98
CA LEU A 296 16.60 7.06 -39.31
C LEU A 296 17.84 7.95 -39.35
N ALA A 297 19.03 7.40 -39.10
CA ALA A 297 20.30 8.14 -39.14
C ALA A 297 20.54 8.75 -40.54
N ASP A 298 20.43 7.93 -41.59
CA ASP A 298 20.64 8.34 -42.98
C ASP A 298 19.62 9.42 -43.40
N ASP A 299 18.35 9.26 -43.02
CA ASP A 299 17.31 10.25 -43.29
C ASP A 299 17.47 11.54 -42.48
N TYR A 300 17.96 11.46 -41.24
CA TYR A 300 18.27 12.62 -40.40
C TYR A 300 19.40 13.45 -40.98
N ALA A 301 20.50 12.80 -41.37
CA ALA A 301 21.64 13.44 -42.04
C ALA A 301 21.22 14.08 -43.38
N ALA A 302 20.33 13.42 -44.13
CA ALA A 302 19.78 13.92 -45.39
C ALA A 302 18.64 14.95 -45.20
N SER A 303 18.29 15.36 -43.98
CA SER A 303 17.18 16.28 -43.66
C SER A 303 15.82 15.84 -44.23
N LYS A 304 15.58 14.52 -44.35
CA LYS A 304 14.32 13.92 -44.80
C LYS A 304 13.32 13.67 -43.67
N VAL A 305 13.75 13.80 -42.42
CA VAL A 305 12.87 13.81 -41.25
C VAL A 305 12.73 15.21 -40.69
N LYS A 306 11.53 15.53 -40.20
CA LYS A 306 11.33 16.75 -39.42
C LYS A 306 12.11 16.65 -38.11
N LYS A 307 13.17 17.44 -37.96
CA LYS A 307 13.96 17.51 -36.72
C LYS A 307 13.12 18.14 -35.59
N SER A 308 13.14 17.53 -34.42
CA SER A 308 12.68 18.10 -33.16
C SER A 308 13.86 18.73 -32.42
N LYS A 309 13.55 19.61 -31.47
CA LYS A 309 14.56 20.22 -30.59
C LYS A 309 13.95 20.38 -29.21
N PHE A 310 14.48 19.62 -28.27
CA PHE A 310 14.14 19.70 -26.86
C PHE A 310 15.29 20.36 -26.12
N ARG A 311 14.94 21.02 -25.02
CA ARG A 311 15.92 21.51 -24.06
C ARG A 311 16.04 20.49 -22.95
N PHE A 312 17.27 20.04 -22.66
CA PHE A 312 17.53 19.25 -21.47
C PHE A 312 17.08 20.04 -20.22
N PRO A 313 16.26 19.46 -19.32
CA PRO A 313 15.75 20.17 -18.16
C PRO A 313 16.87 20.67 -17.25
N GLU A 314 16.75 21.88 -16.71
CA GLU A 314 17.70 22.37 -15.71
C GLU A 314 17.35 21.78 -14.34
N GLU A 315 18.20 20.90 -13.83
CA GLU A 315 18.04 20.30 -12.51
C GLU A 315 18.32 21.31 -11.41
N ASN A 316 17.25 21.81 -10.79
CA ASN A 316 17.28 22.69 -9.64
C ASN A 316 15.96 22.60 -8.88
N GLU A 317 15.89 23.22 -7.70
CA GLU A 317 14.72 23.19 -6.79
C GLU A 317 13.42 23.76 -7.39
N LYS A 318 13.47 24.42 -8.55
CA LYS A 318 12.29 24.95 -9.25
C LYS A 318 11.79 24.02 -10.35
N LEU A 319 12.52 22.97 -10.71
CA LEU A 319 12.07 22.00 -11.70
C LEU A 319 10.75 21.39 -11.21
N PHE A 320 9.74 21.39 -12.07
CA PHE A 320 8.35 21.09 -11.68
C PHE A 320 8.15 19.65 -11.18
N SER A 321 9.02 18.73 -11.59
CA SER A 321 9.00 17.33 -11.15
C SER A 321 9.55 17.15 -9.73
N THR A 322 10.24 18.15 -9.17
CA THR A 322 10.86 17.99 -7.84
C THR A 322 9.84 18.08 -6.71
N LEU A 323 10.19 17.54 -5.55
CA LEU A 323 9.41 17.70 -4.30
C LEU A 323 9.93 18.84 -3.42
N HIS A 324 10.90 19.63 -3.90
CA HIS A 324 11.35 20.82 -3.20
C HIS A 324 10.20 21.83 -3.02
N ARG A 325 10.10 22.40 -1.82
CA ARG A 325 9.04 23.36 -1.47
C ARG A 325 9.13 24.59 -2.36
N ARG A 326 8.02 24.91 -3.03
CA ARG A 326 7.87 26.09 -3.90
C ARG A 326 6.52 26.77 -3.68
N GLY A 327 6.42 28.03 -4.15
CA GLY A 327 5.23 28.87 -4.01
C GLY A 327 5.39 29.99 -2.97
N SER A 328 4.62 31.07 -3.14
CA SER A 328 4.63 32.23 -2.24
C SER A 328 3.23 32.83 -2.12
N PRO A 329 2.78 33.22 -0.91
CA PRO A 329 3.49 33.06 0.37
C PRO A 329 3.50 31.61 0.86
N ALA A 330 4.44 31.27 1.75
CA ALA A 330 4.48 29.96 2.41
C ALA A 330 3.16 29.67 3.15
N GLN A 331 2.76 28.40 3.19
CA GLN A 331 1.56 27.93 3.89
C GLN A 331 1.94 26.82 4.89
N PRO A 332 1.61 26.96 6.18
CA PRO A 332 1.09 28.16 6.82
C PRO A 332 2.11 29.32 6.80
N GLY A 333 1.63 30.57 6.80
CA GLY A 333 2.50 31.75 6.73
C GLY A 333 3.34 32.02 7.99
N GLN A 334 3.10 31.27 9.07
CA GLN A 334 3.90 31.26 10.29
C GLN A 334 4.41 29.85 10.54
N ASP A 335 5.66 29.74 11.00
CA ASP A 335 6.25 28.45 11.37
C ASP A 335 5.53 27.89 12.60
N GLN A 336 4.58 26.98 12.33
CA GLN A 336 3.77 26.29 13.33
C GLN A 336 3.87 24.80 13.09
N ARG A 337 3.98 24.02 14.17
CA ARG A 337 3.97 22.56 14.10
C ARG A 337 2.56 22.09 13.70
N PRO A 338 2.43 21.09 12.82
CA PRO A 338 1.12 20.50 12.51
C PRO A 338 0.55 19.77 13.75
N PRO A 339 -0.77 19.50 13.76
CA PRO A 339 -1.35 18.57 14.74
C PRO A 339 -0.66 17.21 14.68
N ARG A 340 -0.40 16.61 15.86
CA ARG A 340 0.22 15.28 16.00
C ARG A 340 -0.73 14.35 16.72
N LEU A 341 -0.75 13.08 16.30
CA LEU A 341 -1.41 12.01 17.04
C LEU A 341 -0.54 11.62 18.24
N ILE A 342 -1.16 11.43 19.40
CA ILE A 342 -0.50 10.92 20.61
C ILE A 342 -1.30 9.74 21.16
N GLU A 343 -0.60 8.81 21.79
CA GLU A 343 -1.19 7.68 22.53
C GLU A 343 -0.91 7.88 24.03
N PRO A 344 -1.83 8.51 24.79
CA PRO A 344 -1.59 8.89 26.18
C PRO A 344 -1.19 7.71 27.08
N ASP A 345 -1.86 6.58 26.87
CA ASP A 345 -1.65 5.32 27.59
C ASP A 345 -0.94 4.27 26.71
N GLY A 346 -0.16 4.72 25.72
CA GLY A 346 0.51 3.85 24.76
C GLY A 346 -0.43 3.05 23.85
N PRO A 347 0.11 2.09 23.07
CA PRO A 347 -0.68 1.26 22.17
C PRO A 347 -1.76 0.45 22.92
N ARG A 348 -3.01 0.51 22.44
CA ARG A 348 -4.12 -0.33 22.94
C ARG A 348 -4.28 -1.64 22.16
N TYR A 349 -3.27 -1.99 21.40
CA TYR A 349 -3.18 -3.21 20.59
C TYR A 349 -1.89 -3.96 20.94
N THR A 350 -1.86 -5.24 20.60
CA THR A 350 -0.67 -6.08 20.78
C THR A 350 -0.21 -6.60 19.42
N ILE A 351 1.11 -6.75 19.28
CA ILE A 351 1.71 -7.38 18.10
C ILE A 351 2.66 -8.44 18.61
N LYS A 352 2.51 -9.66 18.10
CA LYS A 352 3.47 -10.75 18.27
C LYS A 352 3.87 -11.29 16.90
N HIS A 353 5.05 -10.91 16.45
CA HIS A 353 5.58 -11.14 15.10
C HIS A 353 4.63 -10.57 14.03
N ARG A 354 3.69 -11.39 13.55
CA ARG A 354 2.69 -11.05 12.53
C ARG A 354 1.25 -11.17 13.03
N TYR A 355 1.06 -11.60 14.27
CA TYR A 355 -0.26 -11.72 14.89
C TYR A 355 -0.60 -10.43 15.63
N ILE A 356 -1.78 -9.90 15.36
CA ILE A 356 -2.23 -8.62 15.90
C ILE A 356 -3.54 -8.84 16.66
N GLU A 357 -3.62 -8.28 17.86
CA GLU A 357 -4.85 -8.20 18.63
C GLU A 357 -5.21 -6.73 18.90
N TYR A 358 -6.45 -6.36 18.59
CA TYR A 358 -6.99 -5.04 18.90
C TYR A 358 -8.43 -5.16 19.39
N MET A 359 -8.61 -4.99 20.70
CA MET A 359 -9.90 -5.17 21.36
C MET A 359 -10.48 -6.57 21.03
N ASN A 360 -11.59 -6.62 20.29
CA ASN A 360 -12.23 -7.86 19.88
C ASN A 360 -11.68 -8.45 18.57
N TRP A 361 -10.77 -7.75 17.89
CA TRP A 361 -10.14 -8.19 16.64
C TRP A 361 -8.87 -9.01 16.89
N LYS A 362 -8.70 -10.07 16.10
CA LYS A 362 -7.49 -10.90 16.03
C LYS A 362 -7.24 -11.28 14.57
N PHE A 363 -6.00 -11.16 14.09
CA PHE A 363 -5.66 -11.54 12.72
C PHE A 363 -4.14 -11.66 12.53
N HIS A 364 -3.72 -12.26 11.43
CA HIS A 364 -2.34 -12.26 10.95
C HIS A 364 -2.17 -11.31 9.76
N VAL A 365 -0.99 -10.72 9.60
CA VAL A 365 -0.62 -9.94 8.40
C VAL A 365 0.61 -10.55 7.70
N ARG A 366 0.60 -10.57 6.37
CA ARG A 366 1.77 -10.94 5.54
C ARG A 366 1.89 -10.07 4.31
N MET A 367 3.09 -10.06 3.74
CA MET A 367 3.34 -9.58 2.38
C MET A 367 3.57 -10.78 1.48
N ALA A 368 2.69 -11.02 0.50
CA ALA A 368 2.95 -12.00 -0.55
C ALA A 368 3.85 -11.38 -1.62
N THR A 369 4.89 -12.11 -2.06
CA THR A 369 5.92 -11.59 -2.98
C THR A 369 5.31 -10.98 -4.25
N TYR A 370 4.32 -11.65 -4.84
CA TYR A 370 3.75 -11.26 -6.13
C TYR A 370 2.47 -10.45 -6.04
N LYS A 371 1.66 -10.70 -5.00
CA LYS A 371 0.32 -10.12 -4.84
C LYS A 371 0.29 -8.87 -3.95
N GLY A 372 1.22 -8.75 -3.01
CA GLY A 372 1.24 -7.66 -2.03
C GLY A 372 0.58 -8.00 -0.69
N PRO A 373 0.04 -7.00 0.04
CA PRO A 373 -0.48 -7.16 1.41
C PRO A 373 -1.68 -8.10 1.54
N GLN A 374 -1.66 -8.93 2.59
CA GLN A 374 -2.75 -9.84 2.94
C GLN A 374 -2.93 -9.94 4.46
N ILE A 375 -4.16 -10.21 4.89
CA ILE A 375 -4.51 -10.60 6.26
C ILE A 375 -5.19 -11.97 6.29
N HIS A 376 -4.95 -12.73 7.36
CA HIS A 376 -5.45 -14.10 7.52
C HIS A 376 -6.06 -14.35 8.90
N ASP A 377 -6.96 -15.33 8.96
CA ASP A 377 -7.71 -15.74 10.16
C ASP A 377 -8.29 -14.53 10.90
N VAL A 378 -9.04 -13.69 10.18
CA VAL A 378 -9.61 -12.46 10.70
C VAL A 378 -10.80 -12.82 11.59
N ARG A 379 -10.65 -12.60 12.89
CA ARG A 379 -11.67 -12.89 13.90
C ARG A 379 -12.16 -11.62 14.57
N PHE A 380 -13.45 -11.57 14.88
CA PHE A 380 -14.06 -10.55 15.71
C PHE A 380 -14.94 -11.18 16.80
N ALA A 381 -14.73 -10.77 18.05
CA ALA A 381 -15.44 -11.30 19.22
C ALA A 381 -15.39 -12.84 19.32
N GLY A 382 -14.26 -13.43 18.95
CA GLY A 382 -13.99 -14.88 19.00
C GLY A 382 -14.41 -15.66 17.76
N ASP A 383 -15.25 -15.09 16.89
CA ASP A 383 -15.72 -15.73 15.67
C ASP A 383 -14.82 -15.35 14.48
N ARG A 384 -14.45 -16.33 13.63
CA ARG A 384 -13.85 -16.03 12.31
C ARG A 384 -14.89 -15.36 11.41
N ILE A 385 -14.46 -14.30 10.74
CA ILE A 385 -15.25 -13.55 9.76
C ILE A 385 -14.70 -13.81 8.34
N ALA A 386 -13.37 -13.82 8.20
CA ALA A 386 -12.70 -14.12 6.94
C ALA A 386 -11.45 -14.97 7.16
N TYR A 387 -11.23 -15.96 6.29
CA TYR A 387 -10.01 -16.76 6.29
C TYR A 387 -8.84 -16.01 5.66
N GLU A 388 -9.08 -15.33 4.53
CA GLU A 388 -8.10 -14.55 3.79
C GLU A 388 -8.75 -13.28 3.23
N ILE A 389 -8.07 -12.14 3.40
CA ILE A 389 -8.34 -10.94 2.62
C ILE A 389 -7.02 -10.39 2.11
N GLY A 390 -6.93 -10.15 0.81
CA GLY A 390 -5.68 -9.65 0.25
C GLY A 390 -5.80 -9.14 -1.16
N LEU A 391 -4.86 -8.27 -1.52
CA LEU A 391 -4.67 -7.82 -2.89
C LEU A 391 -4.38 -9.03 -3.79
N GLN A 392 -4.88 -8.98 -5.02
CA GLN A 392 -4.63 -9.97 -6.05
C GLN A 392 -3.93 -9.38 -7.26
N GLU A 393 -4.33 -8.16 -7.66
CA GLU A 393 -3.76 -7.50 -8.83
C GLU A 393 -3.97 -5.99 -8.79
N ILE A 394 -3.05 -5.26 -9.42
CA ILE A 394 -3.21 -3.87 -9.83
C ILE A 394 -3.05 -3.81 -11.35
N ALA A 395 -3.96 -3.13 -12.03
CA ALA A 395 -3.87 -2.91 -13.47
C ALA A 395 -4.01 -1.43 -13.81
N ALA A 396 -3.15 -0.96 -14.70
CA ALA A 396 -3.12 0.41 -15.21
C ALA A 396 -3.14 0.40 -16.74
N PHE A 397 -4.31 0.70 -17.31
CA PHE A 397 -4.53 0.61 -18.76
C PHE A 397 -4.58 2.03 -19.36
N TYR A 398 -3.54 2.39 -20.10
CA TYR A 398 -3.38 3.72 -20.70
C TYR A 398 -4.04 3.82 -22.08
N SER A 399 -4.23 5.06 -22.54
CA SER A 399 -4.68 5.38 -23.88
C SER A 399 -4.08 6.71 -24.33
N ALA A 400 -3.48 6.75 -25.53
CA ALA A 400 -2.96 7.95 -26.18
C ALA A 400 -2.83 7.75 -27.71
N ASP A 401 -2.49 8.82 -28.46
CA ASP A 401 -2.12 8.73 -29.88
C ASP A 401 -0.71 8.16 -30.06
N ALA A 402 0.22 8.39 -29.13
CA ALA A 402 1.56 7.82 -29.16
C ALA A 402 1.55 6.27 -29.12
N PRO A 403 2.35 5.58 -29.97
CA PRO A 403 2.32 4.12 -30.08
C PRO A 403 2.73 3.37 -28.80
N THR A 404 3.62 3.95 -27.99
CA THR A 404 4.02 3.44 -26.67
C THR A 404 2.80 3.29 -25.75
N PHE A 405 1.99 4.35 -25.64
CA PHE A 405 0.83 4.41 -24.76
C PHE A 405 -0.42 3.70 -25.30
N ARG A 406 -0.52 3.47 -26.62
CA ARG A 406 -1.55 2.58 -27.19
C ARG A 406 -1.42 1.13 -26.70
N MET A 407 -0.21 0.73 -26.31
CA MET A 407 0.13 -0.62 -25.87
C MET A 407 0.39 -0.70 -24.35
N ALA A 408 0.48 0.43 -23.65
CA ALA A 408 0.77 0.49 -22.23
C ALA A 408 -0.44 0.02 -21.39
N GLN A 409 -0.54 -1.29 -21.21
CA GLN A 409 -1.57 -1.95 -20.43
C GLN A 409 -0.88 -2.86 -19.42
N TYR A 410 -0.66 -2.31 -18.23
CA TYR A 410 0.09 -2.98 -17.17
C TYR A 410 -0.83 -3.84 -16.32
N VAL A 411 -0.34 -5.04 -16.03
CA VAL A 411 -0.82 -5.93 -14.99
C VAL A 411 0.37 -6.12 -14.05
N ASP A 412 0.34 -5.41 -12.93
CA ASP A 412 1.53 -5.01 -12.17
C ASP A 412 2.22 -6.16 -11.42
N SER A 413 1.55 -7.30 -11.25
CA SER A 413 2.20 -8.54 -10.80
C SER A 413 3.40 -8.94 -11.67
N VAL A 414 3.51 -8.46 -12.91
CA VAL A 414 4.73 -8.59 -13.75
C VAL A 414 5.99 -8.02 -13.11
N ALA A 415 5.85 -7.09 -12.17
CA ALA A 415 6.93 -6.48 -11.39
C ALA A 415 7.01 -7.04 -9.96
N SER A 416 6.23 -8.05 -9.59
CA SER A 416 6.13 -8.62 -8.24
C SER A 416 5.75 -7.58 -7.17
N ILE A 417 4.45 -7.28 -7.06
CA ILE A 417 3.90 -6.14 -6.27
C ILE A 417 4.45 -6.09 -4.84
N GLY A 418 4.54 -7.22 -4.15
CA GLY A 418 5.00 -7.26 -2.75
C GLY A 418 6.46 -6.88 -2.56
N THR A 419 7.32 -7.12 -3.56
CA THR A 419 8.73 -6.67 -3.56
C THR A 419 8.87 -5.16 -3.73
N LYS A 420 7.75 -4.47 -4.00
CA LYS A 420 7.71 -3.01 -4.15
C LYS A 420 7.20 -2.31 -2.90
N ALA A 421 6.99 -3.03 -1.82
CA ALA A 421 6.73 -2.43 -0.52
C ALA A 421 7.99 -1.67 -0.06
N LYS A 422 7.90 -0.34 0.03
CA LYS A 422 9.01 0.53 0.44
C LYS A 422 8.86 0.95 1.90
N ALA A 423 9.97 1.41 2.48
CA ALA A 423 9.99 1.80 3.87
C ALA A 423 9.12 3.01 4.13
N LEU A 424 8.22 2.88 5.11
CA LEU A 424 7.28 3.93 5.47
C LEU A 424 7.96 4.98 6.36
N VAL A 425 7.77 6.25 6.02
CA VAL A 425 8.32 7.41 6.72
C VAL A 425 7.43 7.81 7.91
N PRO A 426 7.90 7.68 9.17
CA PRO A 426 7.19 8.18 10.35
C PRO A 426 6.91 9.68 10.29
N GLY A 427 5.68 10.05 10.64
CA GLY A 427 5.18 11.42 10.58
C GLY A 427 4.63 11.84 9.22
N VAL A 428 4.90 11.07 8.15
CA VAL A 428 4.41 11.34 6.79
C VAL A 428 3.47 10.23 6.33
N ASP A 429 3.98 9.01 6.16
CA ASP A 429 3.19 7.86 5.68
C ASP A 429 2.33 7.27 6.79
N CYS A 430 2.84 7.30 8.03
CA CYS A 430 2.14 6.83 9.23
C CYS A 430 2.41 7.77 10.41
N PRO A 431 1.53 7.82 11.44
CA PRO A 431 1.82 8.56 12.66
C PRO A 431 3.12 8.11 13.31
N GLU A 432 3.84 9.02 13.98
CA GLU A 432 5.11 8.71 14.67
C GLU A 432 4.93 7.71 15.83
N THR A 433 3.70 7.50 16.30
CA THR A 433 3.37 6.51 17.33
C THR A 433 3.19 5.09 16.76
N ALA A 434 3.24 4.91 15.43
CA ALA A 434 3.00 3.62 14.80
C ALA A 434 4.08 2.60 15.16
N ALA A 435 3.68 1.33 15.28
CA ALA A 435 4.57 0.20 15.29
C ALA A 435 4.90 -0.22 13.85
N TYR A 436 6.18 -0.46 13.54
CA TYR A 436 6.62 -0.84 12.21
C TYR A 436 7.07 -2.31 12.14
N MET A 437 6.72 -2.99 11.05
CA MET A 437 7.16 -4.34 10.75
C MET A 437 7.86 -4.37 9.39
N SER A 438 9.03 -5.00 9.34
CA SER A 438 9.84 -5.18 8.12
C SER A 438 9.51 -6.52 7.45
N THR A 439 9.75 -6.68 6.15
CA THR A 439 9.51 -7.95 5.42
C THR A 439 10.72 -8.34 4.61
N TRP A 440 10.96 -9.65 4.44
CA TRP A 440 11.95 -10.14 3.48
C TRP A 440 11.39 -10.06 2.05
N GLN A 441 12.22 -9.61 1.12
CA GLN A 441 11.92 -9.51 -0.30
C GLN A 441 12.95 -10.32 -1.09
N VAL A 442 12.50 -10.98 -2.14
CA VAL A 442 13.37 -11.73 -3.06
C VAL A 442 13.89 -10.78 -4.12
N GLU A 443 15.18 -10.87 -4.43
CA GLU A 443 15.87 -9.97 -5.36
C GLU A 443 16.79 -10.73 -6.30
N GLU A 444 17.12 -10.13 -7.44
CA GLU A 444 18.11 -10.66 -8.39
C GLU A 444 19.53 -10.15 -8.06
N ASN A 445 19.92 -10.25 -6.78
CA ASN A 445 21.25 -9.86 -6.29
C ASN A 445 22.08 -11.09 -5.87
N GLU A 446 23.34 -10.91 -5.45
CA GLU A 446 24.22 -12.04 -5.04
C GLU A 446 23.64 -12.90 -3.91
N LYS A 447 22.95 -12.27 -2.95
CA LYS A 447 22.25 -12.94 -1.83
C LYS A 447 20.89 -13.50 -2.23
N GLY A 448 20.31 -13.04 -3.33
CA GLY A 448 18.99 -13.39 -3.82
C GLY A 448 17.81 -12.90 -2.96
N TYR A 449 18.05 -12.15 -1.89
CA TYR A 449 17.01 -11.55 -1.04
C TYR A 449 17.55 -10.36 -0.23
N SER A 450 16.66 -9.50 0.25
CA SER A 450 16.93 -8.34 1.10
C SER A 450 15.82 -8.17 2.14
N ARG A 451 16.07 -7.31 3.14
CA ARG A 451 15.07 -6.96 4.14
C ARG A 451 14.55 -5.56 3.85
N ALA A 452 13.28 -5.46 3.48
CA ALA A 452 12.60 -4.17 3.37
C ALA A 452 12.17 -3.72 4.76
N GLU A 453 12.89 -2.73 5.27
CA GLU A 453 12.60 -2.14 6.58
C GLU A 453 11.27 -1.39 6.55
N ARG A 454 10.49 -1.48 7.64
CA ARG A 454 9.26 -0.68 7.83
C ARG A 454 8.22 -0.80 6.70
N SER A 455 8.15 -1.96 6.06
CA SER A 455 7.21 -2.25 4.97
C SER A 455 5.73 -2.20 5.40
N PHE A 456 5.46 -2.41 6.70
CA PHE A 456 4.16 -2.17 7.31
C PHE A 456 4.27 -1.21 8.48
N CYS A 457 3.22 -0.43 8.69
CA CYS A 457 2.98 0.26 9.95
C CYS A 457 1.61 -0.10 10.53
N VAL A 458 1.51 -0.13 11.85
CA VAL A 458 0.29 -0.44 12.61
C VAL A 458 0.07 0.66 13.62
N PHE A 459 -1.11 1.24 13.65
CA PHE A 459 -1.43 2.33 14.58
C PHE A 459 -2.93 2.39 14.88
N GLU A 460 -3.26 2.90 16.06
CA GLU A 460 -4.65 3.26 16.40
C GLU A 460 -4.91 4.70 15.96
N LEU A 461 -6.01 4.93 15.24
CA LEU A 461 -6.40 6.25 14.74
C LEU A 461 -7.74 6.66 15.35
N ASN A 462 -7.79 7.84 15.96
CA ASN A 462 -9.05 8.54 16.19
C ASN A 462 -9.47 9.22 14.88
N THR A 463 -10.62 8.82 14.32
CA THR A 463 -11.02 9.28 12.98
C THR A 463 -11.52 10.72 12.94
N GLY A 464 -11.67 11.36 14.11
CA GLY A 464 -12.28 12.69 14.24
C GLY A 464 -13.82 12.66 14.13
N TYR A 465 -14.42 11.50 13.88
CA TYR A 465 -15.86 11.31 13.83
C TYR A 465 -16.36 10.50 15.03
N PRO A 466 -17.61 10.72 15.50
CA PRO A 466 -18.22 9.82 16.47
C PRO A 466 -18.63 8.51 15.79
N LEU A 467 -18.26 7.36 16.36
CA LEU A 467 -18.77 6.05 15.94
C LEU A 467 -20.30 6.00 16.05
N ARG A 468 -20.81 6.55 17.16
CA ARG A 468 -22.24 6.72 17.43
C ARG A 468 -22.46 7.89 18.36
N ARG A 469 -23.56 8.63 18.17
CA ARG A 469 -24.02 9.65 19.12
C ARG A 469 -25.52 9.89 19.05
N HIS A 470 -26.12 10.24 20.18
CA HIS A 470 -27.49 10.71 20.28
C HIS A 470 -27.61 11.86 21.29
N HIS A 471 -28.53 12.79 21.03
CA HIS A 471 -28.90 13.86 21.94
C HIS A 471 -30.42 13.93 22.01
N GLU A 472 -30.98 13.45 23.12
CA GLU A 472 -32.40 13.60 23.46
C GLU A 472 -32.55 14.95 24.17
N PHE A 473 -33.14 15.91 23.47
CA PHE A 473 -33.19 17.30 23.90
C PHE A 473 -34.41 17.64 24.76
N TYR A 474 -35.44 16.78 24.79
CA TYR A 474 -36.62 17.03 25.58
C TYR A 474 -36.39 16.71 27.06
N ALA A 475 -36.12 17.76 27.85
CA ALA A 475 -35.88 17.64 29.30
C ALA A 475 -37.02 16.89 30.03
N PHE A 476 -38.28 17.15 29.66
CA PHE A 476 -39.45 16.47 30.25
C PHE A 476 -39.52 14.95 29.97
N ARG A 477 -38.72 14.44 29.02
CA ARG A 477 -38.56 13.01 28.73
C ARG A 477 -37.30 12.41 29.38
N GLY A 478 -36.60 13.17 30.23
CA GLY A 478 -35.32 12.76 30.81
C GLY A 478 -34.14 12.96 29.85
N GLY A 479 -34.08 14.12 29.20
CA GLY A 479 -33.05 14.47 28.20
C GLY A 479 -31.63 14.05 28.58
N PHE A 480 -30.88 13.57 27.59
CA PHE A 480 -29.52 13.05 27.76
C PHE A 480 -28.71 13.16 26.47
N TYR A 481 -27.40 13.11 26.60
CA TYR A 481 -26.45 12.86 25.52
C TYR A 481 -25.74 11.53 25.75
N GLY A 482 -25.53 10.76 24.69
CA GLY A 482 -24.69 9.58 24.69
C GLY A 482 -23.88 9.52 23.40
N GLY A 483 -22.59 9.27 23.49
CA GLY A 483 -21.74 9.18 22.31
C GLY A 483 -20.42 8.49 22.56
N MET A 484 -19.77 8.08 21.48
CA MET A 484 -18.49 7.40 21.47
C MET A 484 -17.72 7.87 20.24
N ALA A 485 -16.45 8.25 20.42
CA ALA A 485 -15.56 8.55 19.30
C ALA A 485 -15.25 7.27 18.51
N ASP A 486 -15.08 7.38 17.20
CA ASP A 486 -14.60 6.26 16.40
C ASP A 486 -13.07 6.20 16.48
N SER A 487 -12.57 5.11 17.02
CA SER A 487 -11.15 4.77 17.04
C SER A 487 -10.98 3.40 16.40
N CYS A 488 -10.10 3.33 15.40
CA CYS A 488 -9.87 2.14 14.60
C CYS A 488 -8.39 1.79 14.58
N LEU A 489 -8.08 0.51 14.41
CA LEU A 489 -6.71 0.07 14.11
C LEU A 489 -6.49 0.13 12.61
N VAL A 490 -5.38 0.69 12.17
CA VAL A 490 -4.95 0.72 10.77
C VAL A 490 -3.67 -0.09 10.61
N VAL A 491 -3.65 -1.00 9.64
CA VAL A 491 -2.45 -1.67 9.15
C VAL A 491 -2.21 -1.21 7.72
N ARG A 492 -1.10 -0.50 7.49
CA ARG A 492 -0.79 0.15 6.21
C ARG A 492 0.48 -0.42 5.60
N SER A 493 0.49 -0.53 4.27
CA SER A 493 1.66 -0.74 3.42
C SER A 493 1.58 0.19 2.21
N VAL A 494 2.74 0.57 1.67
CA VAL A 494 2.82 1.37 0.43
C VAL A 494 3.68 0.62 -0.58
N MET A 495 3.11 0.36 -1.77
CA MET A 495 3.81 -0.30 -2.87
C MET A 495 4.15 0.73 -3.96
N THR A 496 5.44 0.92 -4.23
CA THR A 496 5.94 1.87 -5.24
C THR A 496 6.31 1.14 -6.52
N LEU A 497 5.37 1.14 -7.48
CA LEU A 497 5.48 0.46 -8.77
C LEU A 497 5.86 1.47 -9.86
N ASN A 498 7.15 1.51 -10.19
CA ASN A 498 7.73 2.44 -11.15
C ASN A 498 7.43 3.90 -10.79
N ASN A 499 6.35 4.48 -11.31
CA ASN A 499 5.94 5.86 -11.07
C ASN A 499 4.83 6.01 -10.00
N TYR A 500 4.01 4.99 -9.77
CA TYR A 500 2.87 5.08 -8.85
C TYR A 500 3.21 4.55 -7.45
N ASP A 501 2.66 5.21 -6.44
CA ASP A 501 2.65 4.78 -5.04
C ASP A 501 1.23 4.39 -4.66
N TYR A 502 1.03 3.13 -4.29
CA TYR A 502 -0.25 2.59 -3.88
C TYR A 502 -0.29 2.41 -2.37
N VAL A 503 -1.06 3.25 -1.68
CA VAL A 503 -1.27 3.16 -0.23
C VAL A 503 -2.42 2.20 0.03
N MET A 504 -2.16 1.09 0.71
CA MET A 504 -3.14 0.07 1.04
C MET A 504 -3.31 -0.06 2.56
N ASP A 505 -4.55 0.08 3.03
CA ASP A 505 -4.92 -0.02 4.44
C ASP A 505 -5.89 -1.18 4.69
N PHE A 506 -5.66 -1.91 5.77
CA PHE A 506 -6.68 -2.69 6.47
C PHE A 506 -7.08 -1.95 7.75
N ILE A 507 -8.36 -1.64 7.92
CA ILE A 507 -8.87 -0.76 8.98
C ILE A 507 -9.93 -1.52 9.79
N PHE A 508 -9.77 -1.58 11.12
CA PHE A 508 -10.61 -2.38 12.02
C PHE A 508 -11.33 -1.49 13.03
N HIS A 509 -12.65 -1.39 12.94
CA HIS A 509 -13.48 -0.56 13.83
C HIS A 509 -14.02 -1.35 15.03
N GLN A 510 -14.28 -0.65 16.14
CA GLN A 510 -14.83 -1.28 17.36
C GLN A 510 -16.27 -1.84 17.18
N SER A 511 -16.97 -1.45 16.11
CA SER A 511 -18.31 -1.96 15.75
C SER A 511 -18.29 -3.33 15.05
N GLY A 512 -17.13 -3.92 14.81
CA GLY A 512 -17.00 -5.16 14.04
C GLY A 512 -17.00 -4.95 12.53
N ILE A 513 -16.96 -3.69 12.08
CA ILE A 513 -16.72 -3.30 10.69
C ILE A 513 -15.21 -3.35 10.39
N MET A 514 -14.85 -3.91 9.26
CA MET A 514 -13.51 -3.80 8.70
C MET A 514 -13.56 -3.20 7.29
N GLU A 515 -12.64 -2.31 6.98
CA GLU A 515 -12.49 -1.66 5.69
C GLU A 515 -11.14 -2.04 5.07
N THR A 516 -11.14 -2.46 3.80
CA THR A 516 -9.92 -2.53 2.98
C THR A 516 -9.94 -1.34 2.04
N LYS A 517 -8.89 -0.51 2.07
CA LYS A 517 -8.80 0.75 1.33
C LYS A 517 -7.53 0.79 0.50
N ILE A 518 -7.63 1.31 -0.72
CA ILE A 518 -6.50 1.57 -1.60
C ILE A 518 -6.58 2.98 -2.17
N ILE A 519 -5.42 3.63 -2.28
CA ILE A 519 -5.28 5.02 -2.74
C ILE A 519 -4.08 5.10 -3.68
N SER A 520 -4.25 5.77 -4.82
CA SER A 520 -3.13 6.04 -5.75
C SER A 520 -2.56 7.44 -5.53
N THR A 521 -1.24 7.53 -5.35
CA THR A 521 -0.43 8.77 -5.38
C THR A 521 0.86 8.52 -6.17
N GLY A 522 1.86 9.39 -6.09
CA GLY A 522 3.08 9.25 -6.89
C GLY A 522 3.03 9.99 -8.22
N TYR A 523 4.06 9.79 -9.03
CA TYR A 523 4.20 10.44 -10.34
C TYR A 523 3.27 9.81 -11.37
N ILE A 524 2.78 10.65 -12.29
CA ILE A 524 2.12 10.13 -13.48
C ILE A 524 3.17 9.63 -14.48
N TYR A 525 2.70 8.88 -15.48
CA TYR A 525 3.50 8.50 -16.63
C TYR A 525 3.11 9.34 -17.84
N GLY A 526 3.94 10.34 -18.17
CA GLY A 526 3.64 11.34 -19.19
C GLY A 526 4.20 11.01 -20.58
N GLY A 527 3.52 11.50 -21.61
CA GLY A 527 3.97 11.45 -23.00
C GLY A 527 4.32 12.83 -23.56
N VAL A 528 4.85 12.90 -24.79
CA VAL A 528 5.03 14.18 -25.49
C VAL A 528 3.69 14.67 -26.04
N TYR A 529 3.31 15.91 -25.75
CA TYR A 529 2.04 16.46 -26.20
C TYR A 529 2.04 16.84 -27.69
N HIS A 530 0.95 16.46 -28.36
CA HIS A 530 0.62 16.87 -29.72
C HIS A 530 -0.89 17.11 -29.83
N PRO A 531 -1.39 17.86 -30.83
CA PRO A 531 -2.83 18.14 -30.96
C PRO A 531 -3.75 16.90 -31.00
N ASN A 532 -3.25 15.76 -31.50
CA ASN A 532 -4.01 14.51 -31.53
C ASN A 532 -4.17 13.86 -30.14
N GLU A 533 -3.33 14.25 -29.18
CA GLU A 533 -3.37 13.77 -27.79
C GLU A 533 -4.49 14.42 -26.97
N ALA A 534 -5.05 15.53 -27.44
CA ALA A 534 -6.10 16.28 -26.73
C ALA A 534 -7.38 15.46 -26.47
N GLN A 535 -7.62 14.37 -27.21
CA GLN A 535 -8.73 13.45 -26.97
C GLN A 535 -8.44 12.43 -25.85
N TYR A 536 -7.19 12.33 -25.42
CA TYR A 536 -6.66 11.35 -24.46
C TYR A 536 -6.08 12.01 -23.21
N GLY A 537 -6.25 13.31 -23.02
CA GLY A 537 -5.75 14.04 -21.84
C GLY A 537 -5.40 15.48 -22.15
N PHE A 538 -4.68 16.12 -21.24
CA PHE A 538 -4.32 17.52 -21.32
C PHE A 538 -2.81 17.71 -21.48
N GLU A 539 -2.42 18.84 -22.07
CA GLU A 539 -1.06 19.37 -21.90
C GLU A 539 -0.98 19.98 -20.49
N ILE A 540 -0.27 19.31 -19.58
CA ILE A 540 -0.23 19.67 -18.15
C ILE A 540 1.04 20.47 -17.79
N ASN A 541 2.02 20.48 -18.68
CA ASN A 541 3.20 21.33 -18.68
C ASN A 541 3.69 21.51 -20.13
N GLU A 542 4.63 22.41 -20.39
CA GLU A 542 5.16 22.70 -21.74
C GLU A 542 5.60 21.41 -22.45
N GLY A 543 4.84 20.98 -23.46
CA GLY A 543 5.10 19.77 -24.23
C GLY A 543 4.81 18.44 -23.51
N LEU A 544 4.27 18.46 -22.29
CA LEU A 544 3.98 17.27 -21.49
C LEU A 544 2.50 16.90 -21.54
N HIS A 545 2.20 15.70 -22.05
CA HIS A 545 0.86 15.11 -22.06
C HIS A 545 0.61 14.29 -20.81
N GLY A 546 -0.43 14.66 -20.06
CA GLY A 546 -1.01 13.83 -19.01
C GLY A 546 -1.88 12.74 -19.60
N THR A 547 -1.37 11.52 -19.69
CA THR A 547 -2.02 10.42 -20.42
C THR A 547 -3.21 9.83 -19.65
N LEU A 548 -4.37 9.72 -20.31
CA LEU A 548 -5.56 9.03 -19.78
C LEU A 548 -5.23 7.57 -19.45
N HIS A 549 -5.65 7.12 -18.28
CA HIS A 549 -5.54 5.72 -17.89
C HIS A 549 -6.61 5.28 -16.89
N HIS A 550 -6.82 3.97 -16.80
CA HIS A 550 -7.75 3.34 -15.88
C HIS A 550 -6.99 2.53 -14.83
N HIS A 551 -7.06 2.94 -13.56
CA HIS A 551 -6.61 2.16 -12.41
C HIS A 551 -7.69 1.15 -12.02
N LEU A 552 -7.32 -0.12 -11.92
CA LEU A 552 -8.16 -1.24 -11.52
C LEU A 552 -7.45 -2.05 -10.45
N PHE A 553 -8.18 -2.47 -9.42
CA PHE A 553 -7.65 -3.21 -8.28
C PHE A 553 -8.54 -4.42 -8.02
N HIS A 554 -7.92 -5.58 -7.81
CA HIS A 554 -8.66 -6.80 -7.50
C HIS A 554 -8.28 -7.36 -6.14
N PHE A 555 -9.27 -7.77 -5.36
CA PHE A 555 -9.10 -8.31 -4.02
C PHE A 555 -9.81 -9.64 -3.89
N LYS A 556 -9.20 -10.55 -3.12
CA LYS A 556 -9.83 -11.77 -2.62
C LYS A 556 -10.33 -11.51 -1.21
N ALA A 557 -11.56 -11.91 -0.91
CA ALA A 557 -12.18 -11.91 0.41
C ALA A 557 -12.88 -13.26 0.63
N ASP A 558 -12.17 -14.17 1.26
CA ASP A 558 -12.62 -15.52 1.61
C ASP A 558 -13.36 -15.47 2.96
N LEU A 559 -14.70 -15.53 2.93
CA LEU A 559 -15.56 -15.28 4.09
C LEU A 559 -16.02 -16.59 4.71
N ASP A 560 -15.79 -16.74 6.02
CA ASP A 560 -16.14 -17.93 6.80
C ASP A 560 -17.15 -17.57 7.92
N ILE A 561 -18.32 -17.07 7.53
CA ILE A 561 -19.32 -16.58 8.47
C ILE A 561 -19.89 -17.74 9.28
N LYS A 562 -19.46 -17.89 10.54
CA LYS A 562 -19.83 -19.03 11.39
C LYS A 562 -19.44 -20.39 10.79
N GLY A 563 -18.23 -20.45 10.23
CA GLY A 563 -17.69 -21.63 9.55
C GLY A 563 -17.81 -21.50 8.04
N THR A 564 -17.33 -22.52 7.32
CA THR A 564 -17.17 -22.48 5.87
C THR A 564 -18.47 -22.63 5.09
N MET A 565 -19.50 -23.32 5.62
CA MET A 565 -20.78 -23.50 4.90
C MET A 565 -21.59 -22.20 4.88
N ASN A 566 -21.48 -21.44 3.80
CA ASN A 566 -22.08 -20.12 3.66
C ASN A 566 -23.04 -20.06 2.47
N ARG A 567 -23.87 -19.02 2.47
CA ARG A 567 -24.77 -18.65 1.37
C ARG A 567 -24.59 -17.17 1.05
N TYR A 568 -24.72 -16.86 -0.23
CA TYR A 568 -24.71 -15.48 -0.72
C TYR A 568 -26.10 -15.09 -1.23
N GLU A 569 -26.62 -13.98 -0.71
CA GLU A 569 -27.87 -13.38 -1.17
C GLU A 569 -27.70 -11.89 -1.46
N THR A 570 -28.57 -11.37 -2.34
CA THR A 570 -28.71 -9.93 -2.52
C THR A 570 -30.05 -9.45 -1.98
N LEU A 571 -30.06 -8.29 -1.33
CA LEU A 571 -31.29 -7.58 -1.00
C LEU A 571 -31.58 -6.56 -2.10
N ASP A 572 -32.45 -6.91 -3.04
CA ASP A 572 -32.71 -6.14 -4.26
C ASP A 572 -33.69 -5.00 -3.98
N ILE A 573 -33.21 -3.75 -4.03
CA ILE A 573 -34.01 -2.56 -3.70
C ILE A 573 -34.81 -2.11 -4.92
N LYS A 574 -36.13 -1.98 -4.79
CA LYS A 574 -37.01 -1.55 -5.90
C LYS A 574 -38.26 -0.78 -5.46
N PRO A 575 -38.79 0.11 -6.33
CA PRO A 575 -40.05 0.78 -6.08
C PRO A 575 -41.24 -0.17 -6.28
N ILE A 576 -42.30 0.03 -5.50
CA ILE A 576 -43.61 -0.61 -5.64
C ILE A 576 -44.73 0.42 -5.49
N ASN A 577 -45.86 0.19 -6.14
CA ASN A 577 -47.07 1.00 -5.97
C ASN A 577 -48.03 0.29 -5.03
N VAL A 578 -48.41 0.95 -3.93
CA VAL A 578 -49.29 0.40 -2.89
C VAL A 578 -50.59 1.21 -2.85
N SER A 579 -51.73 0.52 -2.79
CA SER A 579 -53.04 1.17 -2.63
C SER A 579 -53.35 1.44 -1.16
N ASN A 580 -53.71 2.68 -0.86
CA ASN A 580 -54.20 3.18 0.42
C ASN A 580 -55.73 3.35 0.44
N SER A 581 -56.45 2.80 -0.55
CA SER A 581 -57.92 2.92 -0.66
C SER A 581 -58.70 2.31 0.51
N LYS A 582 -58.02 1.68 1.48
CA LYS A 582 -58.62 1.18 2.73
C LYS A 582 -58.86 2.28 3.77
N TRP A 583 -58.19 3.42 3.67
CA TRP A 583 -58.27 4.52 4.66
C TRP A 583 -58.16 5.93 4.04
N LEU A 584 -58.08 6.02 2.71
CA LEU A 584 -58.15 7.27 1.94
C LEU A 584 -59.19 7.14 0.82
N ASP A 585 -60.04 8.17 0.68
CA ASP A 585 -60.95 8.35 -0.44
C ASP A 585 -60.42 9.46 -1.38
N GLY A 586 -60.68 9.35 -2.70
CA GLY A 586 -60.41 10.42 -3.69
C GLY A 586 -59.25 10.18 -4.65
N LEU A 587 -58.66 11.27 -5.18
CA LEU A 587 -57.53 11.24 -6.12
C LEU A 587 -56.21 10.97 -5.36
N ASN A 588 -55.32 10.15 -5.91
CA ASN A 588 -54.03 9.74 -5.34
C ASN A 588 -54.07 8.71 -4.19
N THR A 589 -54.93 7.68 -4.30
CA THR A 589 -54.93 6.54 -3.36
C THR A 589 -53.75 5.59 -3.55
N VAL A 590 -52.97 5.72 -4.63
CA VAL A 590 -51.77 4.91 -4.89
C VAL A 590 -50.52 5.69 -4.48
N GLN A 591 -49.72 5.11 -3.61
CA GLN A 591 -48.43 5.68 -3.18
C GLN A 591 -47.29 4.76 -3.59
N THR A 592 -46.25 5.34 -4.19
CA THR A 592 -45.00 4.64 -4.45
C THR A 592 -44.21 4.50 -3.15
N GLN A 593 -43.78 3.28 -2.85
CA GLN A 593 -42.93 2.92 -1.72
C GLN A 593 -41.70 2.18 -2.23
N ILE A 594 -40.68 2.04 -1.39
CA ILE A 594 -39.49 1.23 -1.68
C ILE A 594 -39.58 -0.03 -0.83
N LYS A 595 -39.28 -1.19 -1.43
CA LYS A 595 -39.06 -2.44 -0.71
C LYS A 595 -37.74 -3.08 -1.15
N PHE A 596 -37.30 -4.09 -0.42
CA PHE A 596 -36.27 -5.00 -0.86
C PHE A 596 -36.86 -6.40 -1.08
N ASP A 597 -36.28 -7.16 -2.00
CA ASP A 597 -36.55 -8.59 -2.16
C ASP A 597 -35.25 -9.38 -1.92
N PRO A 598 -35.22 -10.34 -0.98
CA PRO A 598 -34.09 -11.25 -0.84
C PRO A 598 -33.97 -12.17 -2.05
N VAL A 599 -32.79 -12.25 -2.65
CA VAL A 599 -32.50 -13.09 -3.81
C VAL A 599 -31.25 -13.92 -3.53
N LEU A 600 -31.47 -15.18 -3.13
CA LEU A 600 -30.42 -16.17 -2.96
C LEU A 600 -29.72 -16.45 -4.31
N LYS A 601 -28.39 -16.43 -4.32
CA LYS A 601 -27.58 -16.78 -5.49
C LYS A 601 -27.18 -18.24 -5.38
N THR A 602 -27.72 -19.06 -6.27
CA THR A 602 -27.54 -20.52 -6.20
C THR A 602 -26.30 -21.01 -6.92
N SER A 603 -25.73 -20.21 -7.82
CA SER A 603 -24.58 -20.58 -8.65
C SER A 603 -23.68 -19.39 -8.96
N GLU A 604 -22.45 -19.66 -9.41
CA GLU A 604 -21.41 -18.66 -9.69
C GLU A 604 -21.84 -17.65 -10.75
N LYS A 605 -22.47 -18.07 -11.85
CA LYS A 605 -22.94 -17.14 -12.90
C LYS A 605 -24.02 -16.19 -12.38
N LYS A 606 -24.84 -16.63 -11.43
CA LYS A 606 -25.85 -15.78 -10.77
C LYS A 606 -25.24 -14.85 -9.72
N ALA A 607 -24.08 -15.22 -9.18
CA ALA A 607 -23.35 -14.45 -8.18
C ALA A 607 -22.32 -13.48 -8.79
N ALA A 608 -22.01 -13.60 -10.08
CA ALA A 608 -21.14 -12.71 -10.83
C ALA A 608 -21.86 -11.40 -11.22
N TYR A 609 -21.67 -10.36 -10.42
CA TYR A 609 -22.33 -9.07 -10.60
C TYR A 609 -21.50 -8.10 -11.43
N LYS A 610 -21.95 -7.84 -12.65
CA LYS A 610 -21.42 -6.78 -13.52
C LYS A 610 -21.86 -5.40 -13.02
N PHE A 611 -21.11 -4.36 -13.39
CA PHE A 611 -21.40 -2.96 -13.06
C PHE A 611 -22.80 -2.53 -13.56
N ASN A 612 -23.76 -2.34 -12.64
CA ASN A 612 -25.13 -1.92 -12.97
C ASN A 612 -25.79 -1.07 -11.87
N PHE A 613 -25.77 0.26 -12.05
CA PHE A 613 -26.36 1.18 -11.07
C PHE A 613 -27.89 1.34 -11.16
N ASN A 614 -28.56 0.71 -12.14
CA ASN A 614 -30.01 0.79 -12.28
C ASN A 614 -30.76 -0.14 -11.31
N THR A 615 -30.07 -1.10 -10.69
CA THR A 615 -30.66 -2.09 -9.78
C THR A 615 -29.84 -2.17 -8.48
N PRO A 616 -29.97 -1.17 -7.59
CA PRO A 616 -29.21 -1.15 -6.33
C PRO A 616 -29.52 -2.36 -5.45
N LYS A 617 -28.50 -2.85 -4.74
CA LYS A 617 -28.55 -4.07 -3.92
C LYS A 617 -27.66 -3.95 -2.70
N GLU A 618 -27.98 -4.71 -1.65
CA GLU A 618 -26.99 -5.08 -0.63
C GLU A 618 -26.48 -6.50 -0.87
N HIS A 619 -25.17 -6.75 -0.70
CA HIS A 619 -24.52 -8.04 -0.86
C HIS A 619 -24.32 -8.69 0.51
N VAL A 620 -25.00 -9.80 0.80
CA VAL A 620 -25.07 -10.38 2.15
C VAL A 620 -24.62 -11.84 2.14
N PHE A 621 -23.68 -12.17 3.02
CA PHE A 621 -23.10 -13.50 3.21
C PHE A 621 -23.49 -14.01 4.58
N HIS A 622 -24.12 -15.18 4.65
CA HIS A 622 -24.68 -15.69 5.88
C HIS A 622 -24.52 -17.20 5.99
N ASN A 623 -24.66 -17.70 7.21
CA ASN A 623 -24.83 -19.12 7.48
C ASN A 623 -26.24 -19.38 7.98
N GLU A 624 -27.00 -20.19 7.23
CA GLU A 624 -28.42 -20.40 7.47
C GLU A 624 -28.72 -21.18 8.76
N LEU A 625 -27.76 -21.99 9.24
CA LEU A 625 -27.90 -22.75 10.48
C LEU A 625 -27.68 -21.90 11.73
N HIS A 626 -27.03 -20.73 11.60
CA HIS A 626 -26.67 -19.88 12.71
C HIS A 626 -27.51 -18.59 12.74
N LYS A 627 -28.60 -18.64 13.50
CA LYS A 627 -29.52 -17.50 13.67
C LYS A 627 -29.27 -16.73 14.96
N ASN A 628 -29.53 -15.43 14.94
CA ASN A 628 -29.51 -14.61 16.15
C ASN A 628 -30.78 -14.81 17.00
N SER A 629 -30.89 -14.11 18.14
CA SER A 629 -32.04 -14.25 19.05
C SER A 629 -33.39 -13.81 18.45
N LYS A 630 -33.38 -13.11 17.30
CA LYS A 630 -34.56 -12.69 16.55
C LYS A 630 -34.89 -13.61 15.37
N ARG A 631 -34.17 -14.73 15.23
CA ARG A 631 -34.32 -15.73 14.15
C ARG A 631 -33.87 -15.23 12.77
N GLU A 632 -33.07 -14.16 12.72
CA GLU A 632 -32.39 -13.72 11.50
C GLU A 632 -31.05 -14.46 11.37
N SER A 633 -30.68 -14.86 10.14
CA SER A 633 -29.39 -15.50 9.88
C SER A 633 -28.25 -14.52 10.17
N ARG A 634 -27.21 -15.00 10.87
CA ARG A 634 -26.04 -14.17 11.20
C ARG A 634 -25.23 -13.96 9.92
N ALA A 635 -25.05 -12.71 9.54
CA ALA A 635 -24.47 -12.36 8.26
C ALA A 635 -23.41 -11.26 8.36
N TYR A 636 -22.57 -11.16 7.34
CA TYR A 636 -21.79 -9.97 7.03
C TYR A 636 -22.20 -9.46 5.64
N LYS A 637 -22.17 -8.16 5.44
CA LYS A 637 -22.40 -7.55 4.12
C LYS A 637 -21.14 -6.91 3.57
N ILE A 638 -21.00 -6.94 2.24
CA ILE A 638 -19.96 -6.21 1.52
C ILE A 638 -20.53 -4.92 0.95
N GLN A 639 -19.88 -3.80 1.26
CA GLN A 639 -20.20 -2.49 0.73
C GLN A 639 -19.00 -1.94 -0.02
N LEU A 640 -19.23 -1.39 -1.22
CA LEU A 640 -18.17 -0.97 -2.12
C LEU A 640 -18.20 0.55 -2.31
N SER A 641 -17.04 1.18 -2.28
CA SER A 641 -16.83 2.60 -2.53
C SER A 641 -15.72 2.77 -3.56
N GLY A 642 -16.00 3.47 -4.66
CA GLY A 642 -15.03 3.66 -5.74
C GLY A 642 -14.99 2.49 -6.72
N MET A 643 -15.87 2.56 -7.73
CA MET A 643 -16.05 1.51 -8.74
C MET A 643 -16.18 2.15 -10.12
N SER A 644 -15.39 1.70 -11.07
CA SER A 644 -15.52 2.09 -12.47
C SER A 644 -15.44 0.87 -13.37
N LYS A 645 -16.30 0.84 -14.39
CA LYS A 645 -16.40 -0.26 -15.33
C LYS A 645 -15.24 -0.21 -16.33
N GLN A 646 -14.52 -1.32 -16.52
CA GLN A 646 -13.57 -1.46 -17.63
C GLN A 646 -14.31 -1.36 -18.98
N LEU A 647 -13.79 -0.52 -19.87
CA LEU A 647 -14.41 -0.18 -21.15
C LEU A 647 -13.88 -1.02 -22.32
N LEU A 648 -12.77 -1.74 -22.15
CA LEU A 648 -12.29 -2.66 -23.16
C LEU A 648 -13.32 -3.78 -23.45
N PRO A 649 -13.47 -4.21 -24.71
CA PRO A 649 -14.38 -5.30 -25.05
C PRO A 649 -13.96 -6.63 -24.40
N GLU A 650 -14.94 -7.35 -23.85
CA GLU A 650 -14.74 -8.69 -23.27
C GLU A 650 -14.13 -9.65 -24.30
N ASP A 651 -13.20 -10.48 -23.83
CA ASP A 651 -12.50 -11.53 -24.58
C ASP A 651 -11.70 -11.01 -25.79
N LYS A 652 -11.28 -9.75 -25.77
CA LYS A 652 -10.40 -9.17 -26.81
C LYS A 652 -9.09 -8.67 -26.25
N LEU A 653 -8.02 -8.96 -26.99
CA LEU A 653 -6.68 -8.46 -26.72
C LEU A 653 -6.30 -8.68 -25.23
N ASN A 654 -5.80 -7.64 -24.57
CA ASN A 654 -5.33 -7.70 -23.19
C ASN A 654 -6.45 -7.71 -22.15
N GLU A 655 -7.73 -7.54 -22.53
CA GLU A 655 -8.79 -7.63 -21.53
C GLU A 655 -8.84 -9.01 -20.87
N ARG A 656 -8.41 -10.08 -21.56
CA ARG A 656 -8.38 -11.45 -21.02
C ARG A 656 -7.49 -11.57 -19.77
N THR A 657 -6.46 -10.74 -19.65
CA THR A 657 -5.54 -10.75 -18.49
C THR A 657 -6.16 -10.12 -17.25
N ILE A 658 -7.26 -9.39 -17.43
CA ILE A 658 -8.02 -8.72 -16.38
C ILE A 658 -9.50 -9.07 -16.43
N SER A 659 -9.86 -10.30 -16.81
CA SER A 659 -11.27 -10.71 -16.95
C SER A 659 -12.06 -10.58 -15.63
N TRP A 660 -11.38 -10.49 -14.49
CA TRP A 660 -11.96 -10.10 -13.20
C TRP A 660 -12.60 -8.70 -13.21
N ALA A 661 -12.04 -7.76 -13.98
CA ALA A 661 -12.53 -6.38 -14.10
C ALA A 661 -13.87 -6.26 -14.85
N ARG A 662 -14.43 -7.37 -15.36
CA ARG A 662 -15.81 -7.44 -15.88
C ARG A 662 -16.85 -7.29 -14.77
N TYR A 663 -16.49 -7.69 -13.56
CA TYR A 663 -17.38 -7.82 -12.42
C TYR A 663 -17.00 -6.79 -11.36
N GLN A 664 -18.02 -6.12 -10.82
CA GLN A 664 -17.86 -5.31 -9.62
C GLN A 664 -17.59 -6.21 -8.41
N LEU A 665 -18.32 -7.33 -8.34
CA LEU A 665 -18.20 -8.37 -7.33
C LEU A 665 -18.56 -9.71 -7.96
N ALA A 666 -17.78 -10.74 -7.70
CA ALA A 666 -18.09 -12.13 -8.07
C ALA A 666 -17.91 -13.03 -6.85
N VAL A 667 -18.66 -14.13 -6.80
CA VAL A 667 -18.54 -15.15 -5.75
C VAL A 667 -18.35 -16.50 -6.42
N THR A 668 -17.30 -17.20 -6.02
CA THR A 668 -16.97 -18.55 -6.49
C THR A 668 -16.94 -19.51 -5.32
N LYS A 669 -17.00 -20.80 -5.61
CA LYS A 669 -16.70 -21.83 -4.62
C LYS A 669 -15.19 -21.83 -4.33
N HIS A 670 -14.79 -22.06 -3.08
CA HIS A 670 -13.37 -22.19 -2.74
C HIS A 670 -12.77 -23.44 -3.40
N LYS A 671 -11.63 -23.25 -4.07
CA LYS A 671 -10.76 -24.34 -4.56
C LYS A 671 -9.30 -23.97 -4.28
N ASP A 672 -8.51 -24.93 -3.81
CA ASP A 672 -7.10 -24.69 -3.48
C ASP A 672 -6.26 -24.36 -4.73
N ASP A 673 -6.67 -24.80 -5.92
CA ASP A 673 -6.03 -24.47 -7.20
C ASP A 673 -6.49 -23.13 -7.82
N GLU A 674 -7.52 -22.47 -7.25
CA GLU A 674 -7.98 -21.12 -7.62
C GLU A 674 -7.52 -20.05 -6.61
N HIS A 675 -6.29 -20.19 -6.10
CA HIS A 675 -5.75 -19.34 -5.04
C HIS A 675 -5.37 -17.91 -5.46
N THR A 676 -5.37 -17.61 -6.76
CA THR A 676 -5.07 -16.28 -7.33
C THR A 676 -5.96 -15.96 -8.53
N SER A 677 -6.37 -14.69 -8.67
CA SER A 677 -7.16 -14.23 -9.83
C SER A 677 -6.32 -13.69 -11.00
N SER A 678 -4.99 -13.61 -10.83
CA SER A 678 -4.03 -13.14 -11.83
C SER A 678 -2.72 -13.92 -11.72
N SER A 679 -1.73 -13.61 -12.55
CA SER A 679 -0.38 -14.17 -12.47
C SER A 679 0.68 -13.16 -12.92
N ILE A 680 1.93 -13.37 -12.48
CA ILE A 680 3.09 -12.55 -12.88
C ILE A 680 3.37 -12.53 -14.38
N TYR A 681 2.77 -13.45 -15.14
CA TYR A 681 2.95 -13.60 -16.59
C TYR A 681 1.92 -12.80 -17.39
N SER A 682 0.86 -12.32 -16.74
CA SER A 682 -0.35 -11.77 -17.37
C SER A 682 -0.07 -10.60 -18.31
N SER A 683 0.88 -9.71 -17.99
CA SER A 683 1.21 -8.57 -18.86
C SER A 683 1.66 -9.01 -20.26
N PHE A 684 2.38 -10.13 -20.38
CA PHE A 684 2.86 -10.67 -21.66
C PHE A 684 1.93 -11.72 -22.25
N ASP A 685 1.23 -12.49 -21.42
CA ASP A 685 0.36 -13.59 -21.83
C ASP A 685 -1.12 -13.17 -21.96
N ALA A 686 -1.44 -12.40 -23.00
CA ALA A 686 -2.80 -11.91 -23.23
C ALA A 686 -3.66 -12.77 -24.17
N LEU A 687 -3.05 -13.58 -25.04
CA LEU A 687 -3.81 -14.36 -26.02
C LEU A 687 -4.61 -15.48 -25.34
N ASP A 688 -3.97 -16.19 -24.41
CA ASP A 688 -4.55 -17.29 -23.62
C ASP A 688 -3.82 -17.33 -22.26
N PRO A 689 -4.23 -16.43 -21.33
CA PRO A 689 -3.52 -16.20 -20.08
C PRO A 689 -3.48 -17.44 -19.20
N ILE A 690 -2.31 -17.68 -18.59
CA ILE A 690 -2.06 -18.68 -17.55
C ILE A 690 -3.10 -18.72 -16.43
N VAL A 691 -3.58 -17.55 -15.98
CA VAL A 691 -4.72 -17.41 -15.07
C VAL A 691 -5.72 -16.49 -15.73
N LYS A 692 -6.91 -17.03 -16.02
CA LYS A 692 -8.03 -16.29 -16.59
C LYS A 692 -9.22 -16.39 -15.66
N PHE A 693 -9.42 -15.36 -14.84
CA PHE A 693 -10.44 -15.36 -13.79
C PHE A 693 -11.86 -15.70 -14.26
N ALA A 694 -12.24 -15.38 -15.50
CA ALA A 694 -13.55 -15.73 -16.02
C ALA A 694 -13.81 -17.24 -15.98
N ASP A 695 -12.76 -18.07 -16.07
CA ASP A 695 -12.89 -19.51 -16.06
C ASP A 695 -13.37 -20.04 -14.69
N PHE A 696 -13.13 -19.30 -13.59
CA PHE A 696 -13.64 -19.63 -12.23
C PHE A 696 -15.16 -19.45 -12.09
N ILE A 697 -15.81 -18.83 -13.10
CA ILE A 697 -17.25 -18.57 -13.11
C ILE A 697 -17.93 -19.43 -14.18
N GLU A 698 -17.19 -19.86 -15.20
CA GLU A 698 -17.78 -20.53 -16.36
C GLU A 698 -18.24 -21.96 -16.08
N ASP A 699 -17.64 -22.64 -15.09
CA ASP A 699 -18.06 -23.95 -14.59
C ASP A 699 -19.39 -23.89 -13.79
N ASP A 700 -19.83 -22.70 -13.37
CA ASP A 700 -21.16 -22.40 -12.80
C ASP A 700 -21.53 -23.32 -11.62
N GLU A 701 -20.59 -23.52 -10.70
CA GLU A 701 -20.78 -24.41 -9.56
C GLU A 701 -21.89 -23.93 -8.62
N ASN A 702 -22.42 -24.86 -7.83
CA ASN A 702 -23.39 -24.55 -6.78
C ASN A 702 -22.73 -23.78 -5.63
N LEU A 703 -23.43 -22.76 -5.12
CA LEU A 703 -22.96 -21.91 -4.01
C LEU A 703 -23.79 -22.05 -2.72
N ILE A 704 -24.69 -23.03 -2.64
CA ILE A 704 -25.57 -23.20 -1.48
C ILE A 704 -24.87 -24.05 -0.42
N ASP A 705 -24.62 -23.46 0.74
CA ASP A 705 -24.00 -24.10 1.92
C ASP A 705 -22.59 -24.62 1.63
N GLU A 706 -21.85 -23.86 0.83
CA GLU A 706 -20.49 -24.18 0.38
C GLU A 706 -19.50 -23.18 0.97
N ASP A 707 -18.21 -23.49 0.86
CA ASP A 707 -17.12 -22.54 1.14
C ASP A 707 -17.02 -21.51 0.01
N LEU A 708 -17.23 -20.22 0.33
CA LEU A 708 -17.42 -19.16 -0.66
C LEU A 708 -16.26 -18.16 -0.64
N VAL A 709 -15.67 -17.92 -1.81
CA VAL A 709 -14.69 -16.86 -2.01
C VAL A 709 -15.34 -15.70 -2.73
N THR A 710 -15.23 -14.50 -2.17
CA THR A 710 -15.69 -13.27 -2.80
C THR A 710 -14.52 -12.54 -3.45
N TRP A 711 -14.73 -12.06 -4.67
CA TRP A 711 -13.76 -11.34 -5.46
C TRP A 711 -14.29 -9.94 -5.73
N VAL A 712 -13.49 -8.92 -5.39
CA VAL A 712 -13.90 -7.52 -5.39
C VAL A 712 -13.04 -6.72 -6.34
N SER A 713 -13.68 -6.02 -7.29
CA SER A 713 -13.01 -5.08 -8.19
C SER A 713 -13.31 -3.64 -7.79
N LEU A 714 -12.25 -2.87 -7.56
CA LEU A 714 -12.31 -1.41 -7.41
C LEU A 714 -11.62 -0.75 -8.60
N GLY A 715 -11.93 0.52 -8.86
CA GLY A 715 -11.17 1.25 -9.88
C GLY A 715 -11.59 2.69 -10.09
N MET A 716 -10.73 3.45 -10.76
CA MET A 716 -10.97 4.83 -11.16
C MET A 716 -10.35 5.17 -12.52
N ILE A 717 -11.07 5.94 -13.33
CA ILE A 717 -10.50 6.54 -14.53
C ILE A 717 -9.77 7.81 -14.11
N HIS A 718 -8.50 7.93 -14.50
CA HIS A 718 -7.65 9.05 -14.20
C HIS A 718 -7.30 9.79 -15.49
N ILE A 719 -7.74 11.04 -15.59
CA ILE A 719 -7.33 11.99 -16.62
C ILE A 719 -6.42 12.98 -15.91
N PRO A 720 -5.09 12.84 -16.05
CA PRO A 720 -4.16 13.69 -15.31
C PRO A 720 -4.36 15.17 -15.62
N ILE A 721 -4.26 15.99 -14.59
CA ILE A 721 -4.37 17.45 -14.65
C ILE A 721 -3.06 18.11 -14.19
N SER A 722 -2.96 19.43 -14.33
CA SER A 722 -1.79 20.21 -13.89
C SER A 722 -1.46 20.00 -12.40
N GLU A 723 -2.48 19.82 -11.57
CA GLU A 723 -2.39 19.63 -10.12
C GLU A 723 -1.87 18.23 -9.73
N ASP A 724 -1.76 17.30 -10.68
CA ASP A 724 -1.04 16.03 -10.49
C ASP A 724 0.48 16.19 -10.67
N LEU A 725 0.98 17.43 -10.86
CA LEU A 725 2.41 17.75 -10.83
C LEU A 725 2.80 18.41 -9.49
N PRO A 726 3.83 17.90 -8.78
CA PRO A 726 4.68 16.79 -9.18
C PRO A 726 4.00 15.42 -9.00
N LEU A 727 3.09 15.30 -8.02
CA LEU A 727 2.43 14.04 -7.66
C LEU A 727 0.93 14.11 -7.78
N THR A 728 0.35 12.97 -8.13
CA THR A 728 -1.07 12.65 -7.99
C THR A 728 -1.49 12.81 -6.52
N GLN A 729 -2.40 13.73 -6.21
CA GLN A 729 -2.87 13.93 -4.83
C GLN A 729 -3.84 12.82 -4.36
N THR A 730 -3.78 12.43 -3.09
CA THR A 730 -4.64 11.39 -2.49
C THR A 730 -6.12 11.78 -2.26
N PRO A 731 -6.50 13.04 -1.93
CA PRO A 731 -7.90 13.38 -1.69
C PRO A 731 -8.78 13.11 -2.92
N GLY A 732 -9.90 12.42 -2.72
CA GLY A 732 -10.83 12.04 -3.79
C GLY A 732 -10.42 10.80 -4.60
N LYS A 733 -9.27 10.20 -4.31
CA LYS A 733 -8.78 8.95 -4.95
C LYS A 733 -8.84 7.73 -4.03
N HIS A 734 -9.63 7.81 -2.95
CA HIS A 734 -9.83 6.71 -2.01
C HIS A 734 -10.85 5.71 -2.56
N LEU A 735 -10.45 4.47 -2.75
CA LEU A 735 -11.32 3.35 -3.10
C LEU A 735 -11.32 2.36 -1.93
N SER A 736 -12.46 1.76 -1.61
CA SER A 736 -12.53 0.78 -0.52
C SER A 736 -13.69 -0.20 -0.66
N PHE A 737 -13.59 -1.30 0.09
CA PHE A 737 -14.73 -2.12 0.42
C PHE A 737 -14.78 -2.40 1.92
N LEU A 738 -15.99 -2.54 2.45
CA LEU A 738 -16.25 -2.75 3.87
C LEU A 738 -16.93 -4.10 4.08
N LEU A 739 -16.46 -4.84 5.08
CA LEU A 739 -17.18 -5.96 5.68
C LEU A 739 -17.90 -5.46 6.93
N SER A 740 -19.23 -5.46 6.89
CA SER A 740 -20.06 -4.94 7.98
C SER A 740 -20.93 -6.05 8.57
N PRO A 741 -21.02 -6.20 9.91
CA PRO A 741 -21.96 -7.14 10.52
C PRO A 741 -23.40 -6.81 10.11
N HIS A 742 -24.17 -7.82 9.70
CA HIS A 742 -25.57 -7.68 9.30
C HIS A 742 -26.42 -8.71 10.05
N ASN A 743 -27.20 -8.27 11.04
CA ASN A 743 -27.92 -9.15 11.98
C ASN A 743 -27.03 -10.20 12.68
N TYR A 744 -25.70 -10.03 12.64
CA TYR A 744 -24.74 -10.95 13.23
C TYR A 744 -24.80 -10.97 14.75
N PHE A 745 -24.92 -9.79 15.35
CA PHE A 745 -25.06 -9.58 16.78
C PHE A 745 -26.51 -9.22 17.12
N THR A 746 -26.88 -9.32 18.40
CA THR A 746 -28.22 -8.93 18.87
C THR A 746 -28.39 -7.42 19.03
N GLU A 747 -27.26 -6.70 19.12
CA GLU A 747 -27.15 -5.25 19.15
C GLU A 747 -25.75 -4.83 18.68
N ASP A 748 -25.48 -3.53 18.63
CA ASP A 748 -24.15 -2.99 18.28
C ASP A 748 -23.08 -3.49 19.26
N PRO A 749 -22.06 -4.25 18.81
CA PRO A 749 -21.01 -4.78 19.69
C PRO A 749 -20.16 -3.67 20.35
N SER A 750 -20.15 -2.45 19.80
CA SER A 750 -19.45 -1.29 20.40
C SER A 750 -20.11 -0.77 21.68
N MET A 751 -21.31 -1.23 22.02
CA MET A 751 -21.98 -0.89 23.29
C MET A 751 -21.20 -1.35 24.53
N SER A 752 -20.31 -2.34 24.36
CA SER A 752 -19.41 -2.82 25.41
C SER A 752 -18.17 -1.95 25.63
N SER A 753 -17.91 -0.97 24.75
CA SER A 753 -16.70 -0.15 24.80
C SER A 753 -16.70 0.81 25.98
N ARG A 754 -15.53 0.91 26.64
CA ARG A 754 -15.28 1.85 27.73
C ARG A 754 -15.05 3.29 27.26
N ASP A 755 -14.87 3.50 25.97
CA ASP A 755 -14.64 4.82 25.35
C ASP A 755 -15.93 5.68 25.31
N GLN A 756 -17.08 5.11 25.68
CA GLN A 756 -18.36 5.80 25.69
C GLN A 756 -18.43 6.92 26.74
N VAL A 757 -19.12 8.00 26.39
CA VAL A 757 -19.51 9.09 27.28
C VAL A 757 -21.04 9.19 27.35
N ARG A 758 -21.57 9.35 28.56
CA ARG A 758 -23.00 9.64 28.79
C ARG A 758 -23.15 10.87 29.67
N VAL A 759 -24.03 11.79 29.29
CA VAL A 759 -24.39 12.98 30.06
C VAL A 759 -25.90 13.00 30.25
N GLU A 760 -26.35 13.13 31.49
CA GLU A 760 -27.77 13.15 31.83
C GLU A 760 -28.03 14.05 33.04
N TYR A 761 -29.27 14.49 33.24
CA TYR A 761 -29.61 15.27 34.43
C TYR A 761 -29.41 14.45 35.71
N LYS A 762 -28.93 15.08 36.78
CA LYS A 762 -28.87 14.44 38.11
C LYS A 762 -30.27 14.05 38.59
N ASP A 763 -31.23 14.94 38.34
CA ASP A 763 -32.66 14.74 38.56
C ASP A 763 -33.39 15.27 37.31
N LYS A 764 -34.11 14.38 36.61
CA LYS A 764 -34.83 14.70 35.37
C LYS A 764 -35.94 15.74 35.59
N ASP A 765 -36.47 15.84 36.80
CA ASP A 765 -37.54 16.77 37.15
C ASP A 765 -36.99 18.14 37.59
N LYS A 766 -35.66 18.25 37.78
CA LYS A 766 -34.95 19.48 38.17
C LYS A 766 -33.71 19.72 37.29
N PRO A 767 -33.88 20.05 36.01
CA PRO A 767 -32.76 20.21 35.07
C PRO A 767 -31.75 21.31 35.47
N LYS A 768 -32.13 22.23 36.37
CA LYS A 768 -31.26 23.28 36.92
C LYS A 768 -30.25 22.77 37.95
N ASP A 769 -30.42 21.56 38.49
CA ASP A 769 -29.54 20.97 39.51
C ASP A 769 -28.22 20.42 38.90
N GLY A 770 -28.10 20.51 37.57
CA GLY A 770 -26.93 20.13 36.80
C GLY A 770 -26.99 18.70 36.24
N VAL A 771 -25.86 18.24 35.70
CA VAL A 771 -25.74 16.96 35.01
C VAL A 771 -24.77 16.01 35.73
N ARG A 772 -24.95 14.72 35.47
CA ARG A 772 -24.00 13.64 35.74
C ARG A 772 -23.32 13.27 34.43
N VAL A 773 -21.98 13.26 34.42
CA VAL A 773 -21.17 12.77 33.30
C VAL A 773 -20.60 11.42 33.70
N THR A 774 -20.91 10.39 32.93
CA THR A 774 -20.40 9.03 33.11
C THR A 774 -19.37 8.74 32.03
N ARG A 775 -18.17 8.34 32.45
CA ARG A 775 -17.09 7.80 31.63
C ARG A 775 -16.77 6.41 32.17
N TYR A 776 -16.40 5.48 31.29
CA TYR A 776 -16.23 4.07 31.64
C TYR A 776 -14.77 3.60 31.62
N PHE A 777 -13.82 4.54 31.53
CA PHE A 777 -12.39 4.30 31.66
C PHE A 777 -11.79 5.17 32.77
N GLU A 778 -10.73 4.67 33.39
CA GLU A 778 -9.88 5.42 34.33
C GLU A 778 -8.48 5.50 33.69
N SER A 779 -7.96 6.71 33.47
CA SER A 779 -6.57 6.90 33.03
C SER A 779 -5.72 7.32 34.24
N PRO A 780 -4.57 6.66 34.50
CA PRO A 780 -3.76 6.88 35.69
C PRO A 780 -2.99 8.22 35.66
N GLU A 781 -2.82 8.85 34.50
CA GLU A 781 -2.13 10.14 34.36
C GLU A 781 -3.04 11.17 33.66
N ALA A 782 -3.46 12.21 34.39
CA ALA A 782 -4.34 13.24 33.82
C ALA A 782 -3.65 14.12 32.77
N GLN A 783 -2.32 14.14 32.75
CA GLN A 783 -1.48 14.93 31.85
C GLN A 783 -0.17 14.18 31.58
N CYS A 784 0.21 14.07 30.31
CA CYS A 784 1.49 13.53 29.85
C CYS A 784 1.98 14.33 28.62
N VAL A 785 3.28 14.27 28.33
CA VAL A 785 3.87 14.84 27.11
C VAL A 785 4.04 13.72 26.09
N GLY A 786 3.69 13.96 24.83
CA GLY A 786 3.93 13.01 23.74
C GLY A 786 5.41 12.64 23.66
N ARG A 787 5.69 11.42 23.19
CA ARG A 787 7.07 10.96 22.98
C ARG A 787 7.71 11.80 21.88
N ASP A 788 8.94 12.27 22.12
CA ASP A 788 9.76 12.79 21.02
C ASP A 788 10.33 11.61 20.24
N PHE A 789 10.06 11.59 18.95
CA PHE A 789 10.62 10.64 18.00
C PHE A 789 11.62 11.42 17.14
N ASP A 790 12.91 11.09 17.27
CA ASP A 790 13.96 11.72 16.49
C ASP A 790 14.16 10.96 15.17
N PHE A 791 13.21 11.14 14.24
CA PHE A 791 13.28 10.53 12.92
C PHE A 791 14.51 10.99 12.14
N ASP A 792 14.91 12.26 12.32
CA ASP A 792 16.07 12.82 11.65
C ASP A 792 17.36 12.10 12.02
N ALA A 793 17.52 11.73 13.31
CA ALA A 793 18.65 10.92 13.75
C ALA A 793 18.61 9.51 13.12
N ASP A 794 17.45 8.85 13.15
CA ASP A 794 17.26 7.50 12.59
C ASP A 794 17.60 7.43 11.09
N VAL A 795 17.14 8.41 10.28
CA VAL A 795 17.47 8.47 8.85
C VAL A 795 18.92 8.85 8.59
N LYS A 796 19.51 9.73 9.41
CA LYS A 796 20.94 10.08 9.27
C LYS A 796 21.85 8.91 9.61
N GLU A 797 21.45 8.07 10.56
CA GLU A 797 22.20 6.89 10.97
C GLU A 797 21.98 5.70 10.02
N ASN A 798 20.80 5.59 9.41
CA ASN A 798 20.41 4.48 8.54
C ASN A 798 19.74 4.99 7.24
N PRO A 799 20.43 5.80 6.42
CA PRO A 799 19.86 6.38 5.20
C PRO A 799 19.39 5.32 4.19
N GLU A 800 20.04 4.16 4.19
CA GLU A 800 19.71 2.99 3.38
C GLU A 800 18.32 2.42 3.66
N ASN A 801 17.74 2.71 4.82
CA ASN A 801 16.38 2.28 5.14
C ASN A 801 15.34 3.02 4.31
N ILE A 802 15.63 4.22 3.78
CA ILE A 802 14.69 5.04 3.01
C ILE A 802 15.15 5.17 1.56
N LEU A 803 16.45 5.40 1.36
CA LEU A 803 17.07 5.45 0.06
C LEU A 803 17.59 4.04 -0.21
N ASP A 804 17.00 3.29 -1.14
CA ASP A 804 17.59 2.03 -1.59
C ASP A 804 18.98 2.34 -2.19
N VAL A 805 20.05 2.25 -1.40
CA VAL A 805 21.44 2.57 -1.80
C VAL A 805 22.14 1.37 -2.44
#